data_AF-A0A2J5I025-F1
#
_entry.id   AF-A0A2J5I025-F1
#
_cell.length_a   1.000
_cell.length_b   1.000
_cell.length_c   1.000
_cell.angle_alpha   90.00
_cell.angle_beta   90.00
_cell.angle_gamma   90.00
#
_symmetry.space_group_name_H-M   'P 1'
#
loop_
_entity.id
_entity.type
_entity.pdbx_description
1 polymer ?
#
loop_
_entity_poly.entity_id
_entity_poly.type
_entity_poly.pdbx_seq_one_letter_code
_entity_poly.pdbx_strand_id
1 'polypeptide(L)'
;MAAASGDYTSTDAYYDLGSYHRPVTTDSKWAQIWFDRGIIWTYAFNHDEAAQCFQKAITEDPTCAMAYWGLAYTLGPNYNKPWQFFDEKELEIIVQRTNRAVHDARQYAATAQPVEAALIDALQFRYPQAQPADDCSSWNQGYADAMQLVYQRFPHDLDVAVLYADALMNLTPWELWDIRTNEPAPGARTLEVKTVLDRALTQRGGLCHPGLLHLYIHLMEMSGTPEKALVVADHLRGLVPDAGHLQHMPTHLDILCGDYRRAIASNSDAIRADEKFLARAGPVNFYTLYRSHDYHFRIYAAMFSGLSAIALETAAELEQSIPEELLRVESPPMADWLEGFLTMRVHVLIRFGRWQELLDLELPQDTALYCVTTAMMHYGKGVALAATGEIDHANTEKSLFDQALKRVPASRMLFNNKCVDILGIAEAMLDGELEYRRGNFEVAFEHLRRAISRDDGLPYDEPWGWMQPTRHAYGALLLEQGHVEQAAAVYGADLGMDDTLPRSLQHPNNVWLLSIAACLFGMIAATQTIDRFKQQCLSFPAQELAPKSHIQVLEYIPQGTNLTLADNDSTCSRQSQQISADICRVALSVTTSNRSSVIMELWLPREWGGRFLGTGNGGIDGCIKYEDVEYGALNGFATIGTNNGHNGTTAAPLYRNPDAVVDFSWRALHTGVTMGKELTARFYGRPHSKSYYIGCSLGGRQGIYAADAFPQDFDGIVAGAPALDFNNLVSWRANFFLITGSVKSPRHITASQWKGLIHPEILRQCDGIDNVLDGIIEDPTFCDFQPDILLCEKDQTDDCLSHAQVETVREIFSPLRDENDRLIYPAMQPGSEFKSADGLYAGKPFMYSESWFRYVIYDPSWDPSSFNLHDAQVADTLNPGNIRTWPRDLSLFQERGGKIIVFHGQQDDKITSFDTPRFYDHLAASMQYSSAQMDDFFRFFRVPGMFHCNSGLGAWVIGQGGGLSATGIPFTKERNVLAALMAWVEDDQAPETIGGMKFVEDNPELGEERRREHCRYPLRSIYVGGDASLVENWRCR
;
A
#
# COMPACT_ATOMS: atom_id res chain seq x y z
N MET A 1 34.54 1.49 4.56
CA MET A 1 35.85 2.17 4.53
C MET A 1 35.60 3.61 4.09
N ALA A 2 35.97 4.68 4.77
CA ALA A 2 36.48 4.92 6.11
C ALA A 2 35.83 6.23 6.56
N ALA A 3 35.22 6.23 7.74
CA ALA A 3 34.65 7.42 8.36
C ALA A 3 35.79 8.36 8.77
N ALA A 4 35.77 9.59 8.29
CA ALA A 4 36.60 10.67 8.82
C ALA A 4 35.73 11.51 9.74
N SER A 5 35.87 11.23 11.04
CA SER A 5 35.40 12.04 12.14
C SER A 5 36.09 13.40 12.13
N GLY A 6 35.30 14.46 11.96
CA GLY A 6 35.68 15.83 12.27
C GLY A 6 34.66 16.40 13.24
N ASP A 7 35.08 16.60 14.50
CA ASP A 7 34.34 17.31 15.52
C ASP A 7 34.01 18.74 15.04
N TYR A 8 32.71 19.02 14.89
CA TYR A 8 32.15 20.35 15.05
C TYR A 8 31.05 20.26 16.11
N THR A 9 31.40 20.59 17.35
CA THR A 9 30.41 21.00 18.35
C THR A 9 29.88 22.37 17.95
N SER A 10 28.76 22.41 17.22
CA SER A 10 27.91 23.58 17.02
C SER A 10 26.47 23.15 17.25
N THR A 11 25.80 23.81 18.18
CA THR A 11 24.46 23.53 18.70
C THR A 11 23.32 23.90 17.75
N ASP A 12 23.41 23.59 16.47
CA ASP A 12 22.25 23.61 15.54
C ASP A 12 22.56 22.74 14.32
N ALA A 13 21.99 21.54 14.25
CA ALA A 13 21.95 20.79 12.99
C ALA A 13 21.06 21.56 11.99
N TYR A 14 21.52 21.72 10.74
CA TYR A 14 20.67 22.26 9.68
C TYR A 14 19.52 21.28 9.37
N TYR A 15 18.48 21.73 8.67
CA TYR A 15 17.32 20.91 8.30
C TYR A 15 17.71 19.62 7.56
N ASP A 16 16.93 18.55 7.76
CA ASP A 16 17.00 17.32 6.98
C ASP A 16 16.28 17.48 5.64
N LEU A 17 17.05 17.77 4.60
CA LEU A 17 16.57 17.96 3.23
C LEU A 17 16.70 16.69 2.37
N GLY A 18 16.94 15.52 2.98
CA GLY A 18 17.18 14.28 2.25
C GLY A 18 18.53 14.25 1.54
N SER A 19 18.65 13.35 0.54
CA SER A 19 19.93 13.02 -0.11
C SER A 19 20.08 13.55 -1.53
N TYR A 20 19.21 14.47 -1.97
CA TYR A 20 19.28 15.01 -3.33
C TYR A 20 20.57 15.83 -3.55
N HIS A 21 21.22 15.65 -4.70
CA HIS A 21 22.50 16.29 -5.01
C HIS A 21 22.58 16.63 -6.49
N ARG A 22 22.87 17.90 -6.81
CA ARG A 22 23.13 18.37 -8.17
C ARG A 22 24.57 18.89 -8.25
N PRO A 23 25.51 18.16 -8.88
CA PRO A 23 26.88 18.63 -9.00
C PRO A 23 26.94 19.91 -9.85
N VAL A 24 27.69 20.91 -9.36
CA VAL A 24 27.96 22.16 -10.10
C VAL A 24 29.46 22.45 -10.19
N THR A 25 29.86 23.26 -11.17
CA THR A 25 31.25 23.71 -11.31
C THR A 25 31.66 24.60 -10.14
N THR A 26 32.30 24.00 -9.16
CA THR A 26 32.98 24.65 -8.02
C THR A 26 34.01 23.69 -7.41
N ASP A 27 35.12 24.24 -6.92
CA ASP A 27 36.09 23.48 -6.10
C ASP A 27 35.76 23.57 -4.60
N SER A 28 34.80 24.42 -4.22
CA SER A 28 34.39 24.61 -2.83
C SER A 28 33.31 23.60 -2.44
N LYS A 29 33.68 22.66 -1.56
CA LYS A 29 32.72 21.72 -0.97
C LYS A 29 31.56 22.42 -0.25
N TRP A 30 31.82 23.57 0.37
CA TRP A 30 30.80 24.34 1.07
C TRP A 30 29.85 25.05 0.09
N ALA A 31 30.37 25.58 -1.01
CA ALA A 31 29.52 26.15 -2.06
C ALA A 31 28.58 25.08 -2.66
N GLN A 32 29.09 23.87 -2.91
CA GLN A 32 28.28 22.74 -3.38
C GLN A 32 27.17 22.37 -2.37
N ILE A 33 27.49 22.25 -1.08
CA ILE A 33 26.49 21.95 -0.03
C ILE A 33 25.40 23.02 0.02
N TRP A 34 25.77 24.30 -0.01
CA TRP A 34 24.80 25.39 0.00
C TRP A 34 23.99 25.48 -1.30
N PHE A 35 24.58 25.11 -2.44
CA PHE A 35 23.86 25.00 -3.70
C PHE A 35 22.82 23.88 -3.66
N ASP A 36 23.18 22.68 -3.18
CA ASP A 36 22.26 21.55 -3.03
C ASP A 36 21.07 21.91 -2.11
N ARG A 37 21.36 22.57 -0.98
CA ARG A 37 20.30 23.10 -0.09
C ARG A 37 19.42 24.12 -0.80
N GLY A 38 20.03 25.03 -1.56
CA GLY A 38 19.33 26.05 -2.31
C GLY A 38 18.35 25.45 -3.32
N ILE A 39 18.80 24.51 -4.16
CA ILE A 39 17.94 23.90 -5.19
C ILE A 39 16.82 23.05 -4.59
N ILE A 40 17.05 22.37 -3.46
CA ILE A 40 15.99 21.63 -2.77
C ILE A 40 14.94 22.60 -2.21
N TRP A 41 15.35 23.70 -1.58
CA TRP A 41 14.41 24.72 -1.10
C TRP A 41 13.66 25.43 -2.22
N THR A 42 14.30 25.60 -3.38
CA THR A 42 13.63 26.07 -4.60
C THR A 42 12.52 25.09 -5.01
N TYR A 43 12.80 23.79 -5.05
CA TYR A 43 11.77 22.79 -5.32
C TYR A 43 10.70 22.71 -4.23
N ALA A 44 11.03 23.04 -2.99
CA ALA A 44 10.04 23.12 -1.92
C ALA A 44 9.24 24.44 -1.87
N PHE A 45 9.42 25.33 -2.86
CA PHE A 45 8.82 26.66 -2.90
C PHE A 45 9.08 27.54 -1.66
N ASN A 46 10.13 27.25 -0.87
CA ASN A 46 10.63 28.14 0.17
C ASN A 46 11.72 29.04 -0.41
N HIS A 47 11.30 30.02 -1.21
CA HIS A 47 12.20 30.84 -2.01
C HIS A 47 13.09 31.77 -1.19
N ASP A 48 12.63 32.24 -0.04
CA ASP A 48 13.43 33.07 0.86
C ASP A 48 14.62 32.29 1.42
N GLU A 49 14.41 31.04 1.85
CA GLU A 49 15.49 30.19 2.34
C GLU A 49 16.42 29.72 1.21
N ALA A 50 15.86 29.39 0.05
CA ALA A 50 16.65 29.05 -1.13
C ALA A 50 17.58 30.22 -1.54
N ALA A 51 17.07 31.45 -1.59
CA ALA A 51 17.86 32.64 -1.89
C ALA A 51 18.99 32.87 -0.88
N GLN A 52 18.73 32.64 0.41
CA GLN A 52 19.76 32.69 1.45
C GLN A 52 20.83 31.60 1.25
N CYS A 53 20.43 30.38 0.88
CA CYS A 53 21.36 29.29 0.58
C CYS A 53 22.24 29.61 -0.63
N PHE A 54 21.68 30.13 -1.72
CA PHE A 54 22.48 30.56 -2.87
C PHE A 54 23.41 31.72 -2.53
N GLN A 55 22.99 32.67 -1.69
CA GLN A 55 23.86 33.75 -1.24
C GLN A 55 25.04 33.24 -0.39
N LYS A 56 24.82 32.20 0.43
CA LYS A 56 25.90 31.52 1.16
C LYS A 56 26.82 30.76 0.20
N ALA A 57 26.28 30.08 -0.81
CA ALA A 57 27.09 29.44 -1.85
C ALA A 57 28.00 30.44 -2.59
N ILE A 58 27.48 31.62 -2.94
CA ILE A 58 28.25 32.73 -3.53
C ILE A 58 29.34 33.24 -2.58
N THR A 59 29.07 33.25 -1.27
CA THR A 59 30.06 33.69 -0.28
C THR A 59 31.21 32.70 -0.16
N GLU A 60 30.91 31.40 -0.23
CA GLU A 60 31.89 30.31 -0.17
C GLU A 60 32.69 30.15 -1.46
N ASP A 61 32.09 30.44 -2.61
CA ASP A 61 32.76 30.51 -3.91
C ASP A 61 32.15 31.61 -4.79
N PRO A 62 32.76 32.82 -4.81
CA PRO A 62 32.28 33.93 -5.63
C PRO A 62 32.35 33.70 -7.14
N THR A 63 33.01 32.63 -7.59
CA THR A 63 33.14 32.23 -8.99
C THR A 63 32.17 31.11 -9.39
N CYS A 64 31.37 30.58 -8.46
CA CYS A 64 30.37 29.57 -8.74
C CYS A 64 29.18 30.17 -9.54
N ALA A 65 29.22 30.04 -10.86
CA ALA A 65 28.23 30.61 -11.77
C ALA A 65 26.79 30.15 -11.45
N MET A 66 26.63 28.87 -11.08
CA MET A 66 25.33 28.28 -10.77
C MET A 66 24.71 28.83 -9.49
N ALA A 67 25.51 29.31 -8.53
CA ALA A 67 24.97 29.93 -7.32
C ALA A 67 24.26 31.27 -7.64
N TYR A 68 24.81 32.07 -8.55
CA TYR A 68 24.13 33.28 -9.05
C TYR A 68 22.90 32.95 -9.90
N TRP A 69 22.98 31.89 -10.73
CA TRP A 69 21.82 31.38 -11.48
C TRP A 69 20.68 30.99 -10.52
N GLY A 70 20.99 30.23 -9.46
CA GLY A 70 20.01 29.77 -8.48
C GLY A 70 19.37 30.94 -7.72
N LEU A 71 20.17 31.95 -7.36
CA LEU A 71 19.68 33.18 -6.75
C LEU A 71 18.72 33.93 -7.69
N ALA A 72 19.06 34.06 -8.97
CA ALA A 72 18.20 34.72 -9.95
C ALA A 72 16.89 33.93 -10.18
N TYR A 73 16.98 32.62 -10.40
CA TYR A 73 15.83 31.76 -10.66
C TYR A 73 14.81 31.78 -9.51
N THR A 74 15.30 31.68 -8.27
CA THR A 74 14.46 31.59 -7.06
C THR A 74 13.75 32.89 -6.72
N LEU A 75 14.38 34.04 -6.96
CA LEU A 75 13.80 35.35 -6.61
C LEU A 75 12.70 35.80 -7.57
N GLY A 76 12.60 35.19 -8.76
CA GLY A 76 11.58 35.57 -9.73
C GLY A 76 10.24 34.86 -9.55
N PRO A 77 9.41 34.87 -10.60
CA PRO A 77 8.08 34.29 -10.54
C PRO A 77 8.15 32.78 -10.45
N ASN A 78 7.08 32.16 -9.98
CA ASN A 78 6.87 30.71 -10.01
C ASN A 78 5.40 30.39 -10.20
N TYR A 79 5.07 29.10 -10.24
CA TYR A 79 3.70 28.61 -10.45
C TYR A 79 2.67 29.22 -9.47
N ASN A 80 3.04 29.42 -8.20
CA ASN A 80 2.17 29.97 -7.16
C ASN A 80 2.26 31.49 -7.00
N LYS A 81 3.36 32.11 -7.44
CA LYS A 81 3.53 33.56 -7.45
C LYS A 81 3.97 34.04 -8.85
N PRO A 82 3.03 34.13 -9.81
CA PRO A 82 3.31 34.68 -11.14
C PRO A 82 3.59 36.19 -11.08
N TRP A 83 4.12 36.76 -12.17
CA TRP A 83 4.56 38.17 -12.22
C TRP A 83 3.50 39.18 -11.80
N GLN A 84 2.23 38.90 -12.08
CA GLN A 84 1.09 39.76 -11.78
C GLN A 84 0.86 39.94 -10.27
N PHE A 85 1.47 39.10 -9.44
CA PHE A 85 1.32 39.10 -7.98
C PHE A 85 2.44 39.84 -7.24
N PHE A 86 3.41 40.40 -7.96
CA PHE A 86 4.43 41.28 -7.39
C PHE A 86 3.89 42.72 -7.40
N ASP A 87 3.85 43.36 -6.22
CA ASP A 87 3.48 44.78 -6.15
C ASP A 87 4.56 45.67 -6.79
N GLU A 88 4.22 46.92 -7.12
CA GLU A 88 5.09 47.83 -7.86
C GLU A 88 6.49 47.98 -7.24
N LYS A 89 6.59 48.08 -5.90
CA LYS A 89 7.88 48.23 -5.21
C LYS A 89 8.66 46.94 -5.19
N GLU A 90 7.98 45.83 -4.92
CA GLU A 90 8.58 44.49 -4.93
C GLU A 90 9.13 44.16 -6.33
N LEU A 91 8.33 44.41 -7.36
CA LEU A 91 8.66 44.12 -8.75
C LEU A 91 9.93 44.85 -9.21
N GLU A 92 10.06 46.15 -8.89
CA GLU A 92 11.26 46.92 -9.23
C GLU A 92 12.53 46.33 -8.60
N ILE A 93 12.46 45.99 -7.30
CA ILE A 93 13.59 45.41 -6.56
C ILE A 93 13.97 44.03 -7.12
N ILE A 94 12.98 43.17 -7.35
CA ILE A 94 13.19 41.81 -7.81
C ILE A 94 13.77 41.81 -9.23
N VAL A 95 13.22 42.57 -10.17
CA VAL A 95 13.72 42.64 -11.55
C VAL A 95 15.17 43.15 -11.59
N GLN A 96 15.49 44.19 -10.80
CA GLN A 96 16.86 44.70 -10.73
C GLN A 96 17.84 43.65 -10.17
N ARG A 97 17.44 42.93 -9.12
CA ARG A 97 18.28 41.95 -8.44
C ARG A 97 18.48 40.68 -9.27
N THR A 98 17.43 40.15 -9.89
CA THR A 98 17.51 38.95 -10.75
C THR A 98 18.28 39.23 -12.03
N ASN A 99 18.04 40.37 -12.69
CA ASN A 99 18.80 40.76 -13.88
C ASN A 99 20.30 40.89 -13.56
N ARG A 100 20.66 41.49 -12.42
CA ARG A 100 22.07 41.57 -11.98
C ARG A 100 22.66 40.18 -11.73
N ALA A 101 21.97 39.33 -10.99
CA ALA A 101 22.45 37.98 -10.71
C ALA A 101 22.64 37.14 -12.00
N VAL A 102 21.80 37.31 -13.02
CA VAL A 102 22.03 36.70 -14.34
C VAL A 102 23.30 37.23 -15.00
N HIS A 103 23.55 38.55 -14.96
CA HIS A 103 24.78 39.12 -15.51
C HIS A 103 26.02 38.58 -14.80
N ASP A 104 25.98 38.47 -13.47
CA ASP A 104 27.06 37.90 -12.67
C ASP A 104 27.26 36.41 -12.98
N ALA A 105 26.20 35.62 -13.12
CA ALA A 105 26.27 34.22 -13.54
C ALA A 105 26.98 34.06 -14.89
N ARG A 106 26.67 34.93 -15.86
CA ARG A 106 27.30 34.92 -17.20
C ARG A 106 28.77 35.28 -17.17
N GLN A 107 29.20 36.17 -16.26
CA GLN A 107 30.61 36.52 -16.11
C GLN A 107 31.47 35.29 -15.79
N TYR A 108 30.94 34.34 -15.03
CA TYR A 108 31.64 33.12 -14.62
C TYR A 108 31.26 31.87 -15.43
N ALA A 109 30.33 31.98 -16.38
CA ALA A 109 29.85 30.84 -17.19
C ALA A 109 30.92 30.25 -18.14
N ALA A 110 32.00 30.99 -18.43
CA ALA A 110 33.04 30.53 -19.37
C ALA A 110 33.78 29.27 -18.89
N THR A 111 33.83 29.03 -17.58
CA THR A 111 34.45 27.84 -16.97
C THR A 111 33.44 26.77 -16.56
N ALA A 112 32.14 27.04 -16.71
CA ALA A 112 31.04 26.18 -16.29
C ALA A 112 30.86 24.94 -17.21
N GLN A 113 30.20 23.90 -16.73
CA GLN A 113 29.85 22.74 -17.56
C GLN A 113 28.91 23.16 -18.71
N PRO A 114 28.90 22.46 -19.85
CA PRO A 114 28.05 22.82 -20.98
C PRO A 114 26.55 22.96 -20.65
N VAL A 115 26.04 22.16 -19.72
CA VAL A 115 24.63 22.23 -19.26
C VAL A 115 24.37 23.46 -18.40
N GLU A 116 25.30 23.82 -17.52
CA GLU A 116 25.23 25.01 -16.66
C GLU A 116 25.25 26.28 -17.49
N ALA A 117 26.18 26.39 -18.44
CA ALA A 117 26.26 27.52 -19.36
C ALA A 117 24.96 27.70 -20.16
N ALA A 118 24.35 26.59 -20.61
CA ALA A 118 23.07 26.64 -21.33
C ALA A 118 21.89 27.09 -20.45
N LEU A 119 21.84 26.65 -19.19
CA LEU A 119 20.83 27.10 -18.22
C LEU A 119 20.98 28.58 -17.89
N ILE A 120 22.22 29.07 -17.74
CA ILE A 120 22.52 30.49 -17.52
C ILE A 120 22.11 31.33 -18.74
N ASP A 121 22.45 30.88 -19.95
CA ASP A 121 22.06 31.57 -21.17
C ASP A 121 20.54 31.58 -21.38
N ALA A 122 19.82 30.54 -20.96
CA ALA A 122 18.35 30.54 -21.02
C ALA A 122 17.73 31.52 -20.01
N LEU A 123 18.28 31.62 -18.79
CA LEU A 123 17.69 32.44 -17.73
C LEU A 123 17.68 33.94 -18.04
N GLN A 124 18.55 34.42 -18.95
CA GLN A 124 18.52 35.82 -19.41
C GLN A 124 17.20 36.22 -20.05
N PHE A 125 16.46 35.27 -20.64
CA PHE A 125 15.16 35.54 -21.24
C PHE A 125 14.05 35.69 -20.20
N ARG A 126 14.26 35.18 -18.97
CA ARG A 126 13.35 35.41 -17.84
C ARG A 126 13.53 36.80 -17.22
N TYR A 127 14.71 37.41 -17.37
CA TYR A 127 15.04 38.74 -16.85
C TYR A 127 15.85 39.57 -17.89
N PRO A 128 15.23 39.97 -19.02
CA PRO A 128 15.96 40.54 -20.16
C PRO A 128 16.50 41.97 -19.93
N GLN A 129 15.96 42.69 -18.95
CA GLN A 129 16.32 44.08 -18.66
C GLN A 129 16.28 44.37 -17.15
N ALA A 130 17.00 45.42 -16.74
CA ALA A 130 17.13 45.81 -15.33
C ALA A 130 15.96 46.64 -14.78
N GLN A 131 14.98 46.97 -15.62
CA GLN A 131 13.77 47.72 -15.24
C GLN A 131 12.55 46.87 -15.59
N PRO A 132 11.48 46.86 -14.79
CA PRO A 132 10.28 46.11 -15.11
C PRO A 132 9.69 46.58 -16.45
N ALA A 133 9.17 45.63 -17.23
CA ALA A 133 8.31 45.97 -18.37
C ALA A 133 6.90 46.32 -17.85
N ASP A 134 6.10 46.97 -18.69
CA ASP A 134 4.67 47.22 -18.39
C ASP A 134 3.93 45.91 -18.06
N ASP A 135 4.34 44.81 -18.71
CA ASP A 135 3.90 43.45 -18.41
C ASP A 135 5.09 42.47 -18.46
N CYS A 136 5.60 42.11 -17.28
CA CYS A 136 6.69 41.15 -17.15
C CYS A 136 6.28 39.71 -17.50
N SER A 137 4.98 39.37 -17.52
CA SER A 137 4.52 38.03 -17.91
C SER A 137 4.82 37.69 -19.37
N SER A 138 4.97 38.72 -20.21
CA SER A 138 5.43 38.58 -21.59
C SER A 138 6.81 37.93 -21.73
N TRP A 139 7.64 37.92 -20.68
CA TRP A 139 8.96 37.29 -20.67
C TRP A 139 8.90 35.76 -20.53
N ASN A 140 7.80 35.20 -20.02
CA ASN A 140 7.67 33.75 -19.78
C ASN A 140 7.81 32.95 -21.08
N GLN A 141 7.25 33.46 -22.19
CA GLN A 141 7.38 32.81 -23.50
C GLN A 141 8.84 32.72 -23.96
N GLY A 142 9.60 33.81 -23.84
CA GLY A 142 11.01 33.83 -24.21
C GLY A 142 11.84 32.86 -23.37
N TYR A 143 11.55 32.75 -22.07
CA TYR A 143 12.22 31.78 -21.20
C TYR A 143 11.85 30.33 -21.52
N ALA A 144 10.57 30.04 -21.77
CA ALA A 144 10.11 28.71 -22.16
C ALA A 144 10.73 28.25 -23.49
N ASP A 145 10.80 29.13 -24.48
CA ASP A 145 11.43 28.85 -25.78
C ASP A 145 12.94 28.60 -25.62
N ALA A 146 13.62 29.38 -24.77
CA ALA A 146 15.03 29.15 -24.47
C ALA A 146 15.26 27.83 -23.74
N MET A 147 14.44 27.49 -22.74
CA MET A 147 14.52 26.23 -22.01
C MET A 147 14.21 25.01 -22.89
N GLN A 148 13.34 25.15 -23.90
CA GLN A 148 13.11 24.10 -24.89
C GLN A 148 14.41 23.71 -25.61
N LEU A 149 15.23 24.69 -25.99
CA LEU A 149 16.54 24.44 -26.62
C LEU A 149 17.51 23.76 -25.66
N VAL A 150 17.48 24.11 -24.37
CA VAL A 150 18.30 23.44 -23.33
C VAL A 150 17.87 21.99 -23.17
N TYR A 151 16.57 21.71 -23.04
CA TYR A 151 16.04 20.35 -22.91
C TYR A 151 16.32 19.48 -24.12
N GLN A 152 16.21 20.02 -25.34
CA GLN A 152 16.58 19.30 -26.55
C GLN A 152 18.08 18.93 -26.59
N ARG A 153 18.94 19.78 -26.02
CA ARG A 153 20.40 19.55 -25.96
C ARG A 153 20.81 18.61 -24.84
N PHE A 154 20.12 18.65 -23.70
CA PHE A 154 20.41 17.85 -22.51
C PHE A 154 19.18 17.03 -22.05
N PRO A 155 18.63 16.18 -22.91
CA PRO A 155 17.35 15.53 -22.65
C PRO A 155 17.40 14.54 -21.48
N HIS A 156 18.59 14.07 -21.09
CA HIS A 156 18.79 13.10 -20.02
C HIS A 156 19.11 13.71 -18.65
N ASP A 157 19.21 15.04 -18.54
CA ASP A 157 19.39 15.73 -17.27
C ASP A 157 18.01 15.95 -16.63
N LEU A 158 17.80 15.41 -15.42
CA LEU A 158 16.51 15.45 -14.75
C LEU A 158 16.15 16.87 -14.31
N ASP A 159 17.09 17.65 -13.78
CA ASP A 159 16.80 19.04 -13.40
C ASP A 159 16.47 19.88 -14.65
N VAL A 160 17.14 19.64 -15.79
CA VAL A 160 16.76 20.32 -17.05
C VAL A 160 15.33 19.98 -17.47
N ALA A 161 14.90 18.73 -17.32
CA ALA A 161 13.52 18.33 -17.60
C ALA A 161 12.52 19.03 -16.67
N VAL A 162 12.84 19.12 -15.37
CA VAL A 162 12.03 19.82 -14.36
C VAL A 162 11.96 21.32 -14.66
N LEU A 163 13.08 21.97 -14.92
CA LEU A 163 13.15 23.41 -15.21
C LEU A 163 12.44 23.76 -16.52
N TYR A 164 12.46 22.86 -17.51
CA TYR A 164 11.68 23.05 -18.74
C TYR A 164 10.19 22.89 -18.49
N ALA A 165 9.78 21.88 -17.73
CA ALA A 165 8.40 21.70 -17.32
C ALA A 165 7.88 22.92 -16.52
N ASP A 166 8.64 23.41 -15.55
CA ASP A 166 8.35 24.66 -14.82
C ASP A 166 8.15 25.83 -15.77
N ALA A 167 9.09 26.06 -16.69
CA ALA A 167 9.00 27.17 -17.65
C ALA A 167 7.72 27.10 -18.52
N LEU A 168 7.30 25.90 -18.92
CA LEU A 168 6.06 25.68 -19.65
C LEU A 168 4.81 25.88 -18.78
N MET A 169 4.82 25.40 -17.54
CA MET A 169 3.70 25.56 -16.60
C MET A 169 3.45 27.03 -16.23
N ASN A 170 4.52 27.85 -16.16
CA ASN A 170 4.43 29.29 -15.89
C ASN A 170 3.87 30.11 -17.08
N LEU A 171 3.57 29.49 -18.23
CA LEU A 171 2.84 30.17 -19.32
C LEU A 171 1.35 30.35 -18.97
N THR A 172 0.78 29.39 -18.23
CA THR A 172 -0.63 29.34 -17.84
C THR A 172 -0.74 28.79 -16.40
N PRO A 173 -0.20 29.50 -15.39
CA PRO A 173 -0.23 29.05 -14.00
C PRO A 173 -1.68 28.87 -13.54
N TRP A 174 -1.97 27.77 -12.84
CA TRP A 174 -3.32 27.36 -12.42
C TRP A 174 -4.35 27.18 -13.55
N GLU A 175 -3.91 27.17 -14.80
CA GLU A 175 -4.73 26.97 -15.99
C GLU A 175 -4.08 25.89 -16.86
N LEU A 176 -3.72 24.74 -16.28
CA LEU A 176 -3.13 23.62 -17.02
C LEU A 176 -4.20 22.72 -17.65
N TRP A 177 -5.32 22.53 -16.95
CA TRP A 177 -6.46 21.75 -17.43
C TRP A 177 -7.74 22.57 -17.32
N ASP A 178 -8.64 22.39 -18.26
CA ASP A 178 -10.01 22.88 -18.15
C ASP A 178 -10.82 21.83 -17.37
N ILE A 179 -11.15 22.15 -16.12
CA ILE A 179 -11.84 21.23 -15.21
C ILE A 179 -13.24 20.83 -15.72
N ARG A 180 -13.89 21.66 -16.56
CA ARG A 180 -15.24 21.36 -17.08
C ARG A 180 -15.19 20.35 -18.21
N THR A 181 -14.16 20.41 -19.04
CA THR A 181 -14.01 19.52 -20.20
C THR A 181 -13.06 18.36 -19.96
N ASN A 182 -12.24 18.42 -18.90
CA ASN A 182 -11.11 17.53 -18.62
C ASN A 182 -10.00 17.53 -19.69
N GLU A 183 -10.00 18.51 -20.59
CA GLU A 183 -9.00 18.68 -21.63
C GLU A 183 -7.93 19.71 -21.20
N PRO A 184 -6.74 19.75 -21.82
CA PRO A 184 -5.78 20.83 -21.62
C PRO A 184 -6.43 22.21 -21.83
N ALA A 185 -6.16 23.15 -20.92
CA ALA A 185 -6.73 24.48 -21.01
C ALA A 185 -6.25 25.21 -22.29
N PRO A 186 -7.06 26.09 -22.89
CA PRO A 186 -6.67 26.85 -24.07
C PRO A 186 -5.35 27.62 -23.88
N GLY A 187 -4.37 27.37 -24.73
CA GLY A 187 -3.05 28.02 -24.67
C GLY A 187 -2.03 27.32 -23.76
N ALA A 188 -2.45 26.37 -22.92
CA ALA A 188 -1.57 25.60 -22.06
C ALA A 188 -0.78 24.56 -22.86
N ARG A 189 0.51 24.38 -22.53
CA ARG A 189 1.37 23.35 -23.12
C ARG A 189 1.35 22.03 -22.33
N THR A 190 0.22 21.72 -21.69
CA THR A 190 0.03 20.65 -20.70
C THR A 190 0.47 19.27 -21.17
N LEU A 191 0.09 18.87 -22.39
CA LEU A 191 0.48 17.56 -22.94
C LEU A 191 1.99 17.46 -23.19
N GLU A 192 2.64 18.58 -23.49
CA GLU A 192 4.09 18.63 -23.63
C GLU A 192 4.77 18.53 -22.28
N VAL A 193 4.31 19.27 -21.27
CA VAL A 193 4.77 19.13 -19.88
C VAL A 193 4.64 17.67 -19.45
N LYS A 194 3.47 17.05 -19.68
CA LYS A 194 3.23 15.65 -19.37
C LYS A 194 4.21 14.72 -20.06
N THR A 195 4.47 14.93 -21.34
CA THR A 195 5.42 14.11 -22.11
C THR A 195 6.84 14.23 -21.56
N VAL A 196 7.27 15.44 -21.17
CA VAL A 196 8.59 15.69 -20.57
C VAL A 196 8.71 14.97 -19.23
N LEU A 197 7.73 15.16 -18.34
CA LEU A 197 7.77 14.60 -16.99
C LEU A 197 7.58 13.07 -16.98
N ASP A 198 6.63 12.52 -17.74
CA ASP A 198 6.43 11.06 -17.88
C ASP A 198 7.74 10.39 -18.31
N ARG A 199 8.43 10.98 -19.30
CA ARG A 199 9.72 10.47 -19.77
C ARG A 199 10.78 10.58 -18.68
N ALA A 200 10.88 11.70 -17.98
CA ALA A 200 11.86 11.90 -16.92
C ALA A 200 11.67 10.91 -15.75
N LEU A 201 10.42 10.58 -15.39
CA LEU A 201 10.10 9.61 -14.34
C LEU A 201 10.62 8.19 -14.65
N THR A 202 10.69 7.81 -15.94
CA THR A 202 11.24 6.51 -16.36
C THR A 202 12.77 6.42 -16.32
N GLN A 203 13.46 7.55 -16.16
CA GLN A 203 14.92 7.59 -16.13
C GLN A 203 15.45 7.25 -14.73
N ARG A 204 16.70 6.79 -14.66
CA ARG A 204 17.35 6.45 -13.38
C ARG A 204 17.37 7.68 -12.47
N GLY A 205 16.82 7.54 -11.26
CA GLY A 205 16.72 8.63 -10.28
C GLY A 205 15.46 9.49 -10.41
N GLY A 206 14.64 9.31 -11.46
CA GLY A 206 13.41 10.08 -11.66
C GLY A 206 12.44 9.97 -10.48
N LEU A 207 12.22 8.75 -9.98
CA LEU A 207 11.37 8.49 -8.80
C LEU A 207 11.99 8.91 -7.45
N CYS A 208 13.15 9.56 -7.45
CA CYS A 208 13.80 10.10 -6.25
C CYS A 208 14.13 11.60 -6.40
N HIS A 209 13.64 12.26 -7.45
CA HIS A 209 13.97 13.66 -7.75
C HIS A 209 12.85 14.58 -7.23
N PRO A 210 13.09 15.40 -6.19
CA PRO A 210 12.03 16.14 -5.50
C PRO A 210 11.26 17.09 -6.42
N GLY A 211 11.95 17.90 -7.23
CA GLY A 211 11.28 18.80 -8.18
C GLY A 211 10.50 18.10 -9.29
N LEU A 212 10.86 16.87 -9.65
CA LEU A 212 10.15 16.13 -10.69
C LEU A 212 8.83 15.57 -10.18
N LEU A 213 8.89 14.95 -9.00
CA LEU A 213 7.71 14.42 -8.32
C LEU A 213 6.74 15.55 -7.96
N HIS A 214 7.25 16.68 -7.46
CA HIS A 214 6.47 17.86 -7.13
C HIS A 214 5.71 18.43 -8.33
N LEU A 215 6.40 18.77 -9.43
CA LEU A 215 5.73 19.34 -10.61
C LEU A 215 4.79 18.34 -11.29
N TYR A 216 5.02 17.04 -11.16
CA TYR A 216 4.08 16.03 -11.67
C TYR A 216 2.75 16.05 -10.92
N ILE A 217 2.77 16.30 -9.61
CA ILE A 217 1.55 16.44 -8.80
C ILE A 217 0.77 17.67 -9.28
N HIS A 218 1.42 18.84 -9.36
CA HIS A 218 0.77 20.06 -9.86
C HIS A 218 0.25 19.92 -11.30
N LEU A 219 0.97 19.19 -12.15
CA LEU A 219 0.47 18.90 -13.49
C LEU A 219 -0.83 18.09 -13.45
N MET A 220 -0.99 17.16 -12.51
CA MET A 220 -2.04 16.14 -12.56
C MET A 220 -3.25 16.44 -11.66
N GLU A 221 -3.12 17.34 -10.68
CA GLU A 221 -4.19 17.69 -9.73
C GLU A 221 -5.48 18.18 -10.42
N MET A 222 -5.36 19.06 -11.41
CA MET A 222 -6.51 19.57 -12.17
C MET A 222 -7.07 18.59 -13.21
N SER A 223 -6.41 17.45 -13.44
CA SER A 223 -6.73 16.58 -14.58
C SER A 223 -8.02 15.79 -14.35
N GLY A 224 -8.59 15.21 -15.42
CA GLY A 224 -9.70 14.27 -15.31
C GLY A 224 -9.35 12.91 -14.69
N THR A 225 -8.05 12.65 -14.43
CA THR A 225 -7.58 11.38 -13.83
C THR A 225 -6.44 11.61 -12.83
N PRO A 226 -6.68 12.33 -11.72
CA PRO A 226 -5.65 12.63 -10.72
C PRO A 226 -5.08 11.36 -10.08
N GLU A 227 -5.86 10.28 -10.01
CA GLU A 227 -5.46 9.00 -9.41
C GLU A 227 -4.24 8.36 -10.09
N LYS A 228 -3.95 8.70 -11.35
CA LYS A 228 -2.75 8.20 -12.06
C LYS A 228 -1.44 8.71 -11.46
N ALA A 229 -1.49 9.82 -10.72
CA ALA A 229 -0.32 10.42 -10.10
C ALA A 229 -0.09 9.96 -8.65
N LEU A 230 -0.97 9.15 -8.06
CA LEU A 230 -0.84 8.70 -6.66
C LEU A 230 0.49 7.96 -6.40
N VAL A 231 0.89 7.06 -7.30
CA VAL A 231 2.17 6.33 -7.15
C VAL A 231 3.36 7.28 -7.21
N VAL A 232 3.31 8.31 -8.05
CA VAL A 232 4.36 9.34 -8.15
C VAL A 232 4.40 10.17 -6.86
N ALA A 233 3.24 10.56 -6.34
CA ALA A 233 3.14 11.27 -5.08
C ALA A 233 3.64 10.45 -3.88
N ASP A 234 3.44 9.13 -3.88
CA ASP A 234 3.96 8.25 -2.83
C ASP A 234 5.48 8.26 -2.73
N HIS A 235 6.18 8.43 -3.86
CA HIS A 235 7.63 8.58 -3.87
C HIS A 235 8.14 9.90 -3.29
N LEU A 236 7.29 10.93 -3.20
CA LEU A 236 7.68 12.24 -2.62
C LEU A 236 7.60 12.23 -1.09
N ARG A 237 6.75 11.39 -0.51
CA ARG A 237 6.52 11.33 0.94
C ARG A 237 7.78 10.95 1.69
N GLY A 238 8.19 11.78 2.64
CA GLY A 238 9.41 11.57 3.41
C GLY A 238 10.72 11.73 2.64
N LEU A 239 10.68 12.10 1.36
CA LEU A 239 11.89 12.28 0.54
C LEU A 239 12.74 13.49 1.00
N VAL A 240 12.07 14.56 1.41
CA VAL A 240 12.68 15.80 1.92
C VAL A 240 12.01 16.13 3.27
N PRO A 241 12.44 15.48 4.38
CA PRO A 241 11.67 15.42 5.61
C PRO A 241 11.29 16.78 6.22
N ASP A 242 12.20 17.74 6.18
CA ASP A 242 12.05 19.07 6.79
C ASP A 242 11.57 20.15 5.82
N ALA A 243 11.10 19.79 4.63
CA ALA A 243 10.42 20.71 3.71
C ALA A 243 8.90 20.51 3.78
N GLY A 244 8.21 21.32 4.59
CA GLY A 244 6.76 21.18 4.85
C GLY A 244 5.94 21.10 3.56
N HIS A 245 6.13 22.05 2.65
CA HIS A 245 5.45 22.04 1.37
C HIS A 245 5.61 20.72 0.59
N LEU A 246 6.82 20.14 0.49
CA LEU A 246 7.00 18.86 -0.23
C LEU A 246 6.31 17.68 0.47
N GLN A 247 6.20 17.70 1.79
CA GLN A 247 5.45 16.70 2.55
C GLN A 247 3.93 16.82 2.34
N HIS A 248 3.46 18.06 2.19
CA HIS A 248 2.06 18.38 1.95
C HIS A 248 1.64 18.08 0.51
N MET A 249 2.51 18.28 -0.49
CA MET A 249 2.15 18.20 -1.92
C MET A 249 1.35 16.95 -2.33
N PRO A 250 1.70 15.73 -1.90
CA PRO A 250 0.90 14.54 -2.21
C PRO A 250 -0.58 14.64 -1.84
N THR A 251 -0.93 15.51 -0.90
CA THR A 251 -2.31 15.65 -0.39
C THR A 251 -3.26 16.36 -1.34
N HIS A 252 -2.73 17.11 -2.32
CA HIS A 252 -3.49 17.62 -3.46
C HIS A 252 -4.23 16.47 -4.18
N LEU A 253 -3.56 15.32 -4.36
CA LEU A 253 -4.16 14.14 -4.97
C LEU A 253 -5.01 13.35 -3.98
N ASP A 254 -4.59 13.24 -2.71
CA ASP A 254 -5.31 12.48 -1.69
C ASP A 254 -6.73 13.02 -1.50
N ILE A 255 -6.90 14.34 -1.39
CA ILE A 255 -8.23 14.97 -1.24
C ILE A 255 -9.11 14.69 -2.46
N LEU A 256 -8.58 14.87 -3.67
CA LEU A 256 -9.30 14.60 -4.91
C LEU A 256 -9.71 13.13 -5.03
N CYS A 257 -8.88 12.20 -4.53
CA CYS A 257 -9.14 10.76 -4.56
C CYS A 257 -9.93 10.24 -3.34
N GLY A 258 -10.33 11.12 -2.42
CA GLY A 258 -11.10 10.76 -1.23
C GLY A 258 -10.31 10.01 -0.15
N ASP A 259 -8.97 10.14 -0.12
CA ASP A 259 -8.13 9.62 0.97
C ASP A 259 -7.81 10.71 2.00
N TYR A 260 -8.88 11.18 2.66
CA TYR A 260 -8.78 12.23 3.67
C TYR A 260 -7.88 11.84 4.85
N ARG A 261 -7.74 10.55 5.15
CA ARG A 261 -6.87 10.06 6.23
C ARG A 261 -5.41 10.31 5.90
N ARG A 262 -4.96 10.00 4.67
CA ARG A 262 -3.59 10.29 4.23
C ARG A 262 -3.34 11.80 4.12
N ALA A 263 -4.34 12.57 3.69
CA ALA A 263 -4.25 14.02 3.69
C ALA A 263 -3.99 14.57 5.10
N ILE A 264 -4.72 14.10 6.12
CA ILE A 264 -4.49 14.49 7.52
C ILE A 264 -3.07 14.11 7.98
N ALA A 265 -2.62 12.88 7.72
CA ALA A 265 -1.32 12.40 8.16
C ALA A 265 -0.17 13.23 7.58
N SER A 266 -0.19 13.44 6.27
CA SER A 266 0.93 14.11 5.58
C SER A 266 0.98 15.60 5.88
N ASN A 267 -0.17 16.27 6.01
CA ASN A 267 -0.19 17.65 6.46
C ASN A 267 0.20 17.78 7.95
N SER A 268 -0.03 16.75 8.77
CA SER A 268 0.50 16.74 10.15
C SER A 268 2.03 16.64 10.17
N ASP A 269 2.63 15.93 9.22
CA ASP A 269 4.09 15.87 9.04
C ASP A 269 4.63 17.18 8.45
N ALA A 270 3.91 17.77 7.48
CA ALA A 270 4.23 19.05 6.88
C ALA A 270 4.24 20.19 7.91
N ILE A 271 3.17 20.30 8.71
CA ILE A 271 3.09 21.24 9.84
C ILE A 271 4.27 21.06 10.79
N ARG A 272 4.63 19.81 11.14
CA ARG A 272 5.76 19.55 12.04
C ARG A 272 7.11 19.98 11.45
N ALA A 273 7.31 19.80 10.15
CA ALA A 273 8.48 20.30 9.44
C ALA A 273 8.52 21.83 9.46
N ASP A 274 7.39 22.47 9.21
CA ASP A 274 7.27 23.92 9.18
C ASP A 274 7.40 24.60 10.55
N GLU A 275 7.04 23.92 11.64
CA GLU A 275 7.31 24.40 12.99
C GLU A 275 8.81 24.50 13.28
N LYS A 276 9.64 23.63 12.68
CA LYS A 276 11.12 23.79 12.75
C LYS A 276 11.56 25.05 12.00
N PHE A 277 10.97 25.32 10.84
CA PHE A 277 11.27 26.52 10.07
C PHE A 277 10.83 27.79 10.82
N LEU A 278 9.60 27.81 11.34
CA LEU A 278 9.05 28.90 12.15
C LEU A 278 9.97 29.21 13.34
N ALA A 279 10.40 28.19 14.08
CA ALA A 279 11.26 28.38 15.26
C ALA A 279 12.55 29.14 14.94
N ARG A 280 13.06 29.05 13.70
CA ARG A 280 14.28 29.73 13.26
C ARG A 280 14.03 31.05 12.54
N ALA A 281 13.06 31.08 11.63
CA ALA A 281 12.81 32.22 10.73
C ALA A 281 11.81 33.23 11.30
N GLY A 282 11.03 32.85 12.31
CA GLY A 282 9.90 33.63 12.81
C GLY A 282 8.68 33.58 11.87
N PRO A 283 7.53 34.14 12.32
CA PRO A 283 6.27 34.04 11.58
C PRO A 283 6.10 35.12 10.50
N VAL A 284 6.89 36.21 10.55
CA VAL A 284 6.70 37.39 9.70
C VAL A 284 7.47 37.26 8.38
N ASN A 285 6.98 36.39 7.49
CA ASN A 285 7.52 36.18 6.14
C ASN A 285 6.44 35.66 5.19
N PHE A 286 6.73 35.66 3.89
CA PHE A 286 5.80 35.19 2.87
C PHE A 286 5.54 33.68 2.95
N TYR A 287 6.51 32.88 3.44
CA TYR A 287 6.37 31.43 3.59
C TYR A 287 5.25 31.02 4.56
N THR A 288 4.80 31.91 5.45
CA THR A 288 3.61 31.69 6.27
C THR A 288 2.34 31.42 5.44
N LEU A 289 2.26 31.86 4.17
CA LEU A 289 1.20 31.46 3.25
C LEU A 289 1.17 29.95 3.00
N TYR A 290 2.33 29.34 2.73
CA TYR A 290 2.47 27.90 2.52
C TYR A 290 2.15 27.12 3.80
N ARG A 291 2.63 27.61 4.95
CA ARG A 291 2.27 27.03 6.26
C ARG A 291 0.76 27.04 6.49
N SER A 292 0.11 28.16 6.17
CA SER A 292 -1.36 28.31 6.29
C SER A 292 -2.12 27.35 5.39
N HIS A 293 -1.54 27.02 4.23
CA HIS A 293 -2.09 26.05 3.28
C HIS A 293 -2.06 24.62 3.83
N ASP A 294 -0.96 24.21 4.48
CA ASP A 294 -0.87 22.88 5.12
C ASP A 294 -1.94 22.70 6.21
N TYR A 295 -2.15 23.74 7.03
CA TYR A 295 -3.25 23.77 7.99
C TYR A 295 -4.62 23.70 7.31
N HIS A 296 -4.83 24.44 6.22
CA HIS A 296 -6.08 24.44 5.45
C HIS A 296 -6.43 23.04 4.93
N PHE A 297 -5.47 22.32 4.35
CA PHE A 297 -5.63 20.93 3.93
C PHE A 297 -6.01 20.00 5.08
N ARG A 298 -5.33 20.11 6.23
CA ARG A 298 -5.63 19.27 7.40
C ARG A 298 -7.02 19.56 7.97
N ILE A 299 -7.46 20.83 8.02
CA ILE A 299 -8.82 21.22 8.41
C ILE A 299 -9.85 20.60 7.46
N TYR A 300 -9.66 20.78 6.15
CA TYR A 300 -10.58 20.29 5.12
C TYR A 300 -10.73 18.77 5.20
N ALA A 301 -9.62 18.04 5.21
CA ALA A 301 -9.64 16.59 5.29
C ALA A 301 -10.26 16.07 6.61
N ALA A 302 -10.02 16.75 7.73
CA ALA A 302 -10.66 16.44 9.01
C ALA A 302 -12.18 16.69 8.97
N MET A 303 -12.63 17.78 8.33
CA MET A 303 -14.06 18.04 8.11
C MET A 303 -14.72 16.92 7.30
N PHE A 304 -14.10 16.47 6.21
CA PHE A 304 -14.64 15.38 5.37
C PHE A 304 -14.55 13.99 6.02
N SER A 305 -13.63 13.80 6.96
CA SER A 305 -13.51 12.59 7.78
C SER A 305 -14.42 12.58 9.01
N GLY A 306 -15.14 13.67 9.30
CA GLY A 306 -16.00 13.79 10.48
C GLY A 306 -15.22 13.95 11.81
N LEU A 307 -13.97 14.39 11.75
CA LEU A 307 -13.07 14.50 12.90
C LEU A 307 -13.04 15.94 13.45
N SER A 308 -14.08 16.31 14.20
CA SER A 308 -14.27 17.68 14.70
C SER A 308 -13.14 18.18 15.57
N ALA A 309 -12.62 17.35 16.47
CA ALA A 309 -11.54 17.73 17.39
C ALA A 309 -10.28 18.17 16.61
N ILE A 310 -9.86 17.38 15.62
CA ILE A 310 -8.71 17.70 14.77
C ILE A 310 -8.95 18.97 13.98
N ALA A 311 -10.14 19.14 13.37
CA ALA A 311 -10.46 20.33 12.59
C ALA A 311 -10.42 21.62 13.43
N LEU A 312 -10.94 21.58 14.66
CA LEU A 312 -10.96 22.73 15.58
C LEU A 312 -9.59 23.05 16.16
N GLU A 313 -8.82 22.03 16.54
CA GLU A 313 -7.43 22.17 16.98
C GLU A 313 -6.59 22.81 15.88
N THR A 314 -6.66 22.26 14.68
CA THR A 314 -5.90 22.77 13.51
C THR A 314 -6.33 24.19 13.15
N ALA A 315 -7.62 24.53 13.23
CA ALA A 315 -8.08 25.91 13.01
C ALA A 315 -7.51 26.88 14.07
N ALA A 316 -7.38 26.46 15.32
CA ALA A 316 -6.73 27.27 16.36
C ALA A 316 -5.22 27.42 16.12
N GLU A 317 -4.54 26.38 15.64
CA GLU A 317 -3.12 26.44 15.23
C GLU A 317 -2.93 27.41 14.06
N LEU A 318 -3.78 27.32 13.03
CA LEU A 318 -3.78 28.22 11.88
C LEU A 318 -3.90 29.69 12.30
N GLU A 319 -4.90 30.01 13.13
CA GLU A 319 -5.11 31.38 13.61
C GLU A 319 -3.92 31.91 14.42
N GLN A 320 -3.29 31.06 15.24
CA GLN A 320 -2.09 31.43 15.99
C GLN A 320 -0.87 31.65 15.08
N SER A 321 -0.82 30.96 13.93
CA SER A 321 0.29 31.06 12.98
C SER A 321 0.32 32.38 12.18
N ILE A 322 -0.79 33.13 12.17
CA ILE A 322 -0.96 34.39 11.44
C ILE A 322 -1.09 35.56 12.44
N PRO A 323 0.04 36.13 12.91
CA PRO A 323 -0.02 37.24 13.85
C PRO A 323 -0.47 38.54 13.17
N GLU A 324 -1.13 39.43 13.91
CA GLU A 324 -1.62 40.71 13.37
C GLU A 324 -0.50 41.57 12.75
N GLU A 325 0.71 41.53 13.32
CA GLU A 325 1.87 42.26 12.78
C GLU A 325 2.20 41.85 11.34
N LEU A 326 1.97 40.58 10.98
CA LEU A 326 2.14 40.09 9.62
C LEU A 326 1.06 40.66 8.71
N LEU A 327 -0.21 40.66 9.13
CA LEU A 327 -1.31 41.23 8.36
C LEU A 327 -1.15 42.74 8.10
N ARG A 328 -0.44 43.45 8.98
CA ARG A 328 -0.17 44.90 8.82
C ARG A 328 0.98 45.20 7.84
N VAL A 329 1.66 44.20 7.28
CA VAL A 329 2.68 44.42 6.24
C VAL A 329 1.99 44.83 4.93
N GLU A 330 2.34 46.03 4.42
CA GLU A 330 1.72 46.62 3.21
C GLU A 330 2.42 46.23 1.90
N SER A 331 3.67 45.76 1.93
CA SER A 331 4.42 45.32 0.73
C SER A 331 5.37 44.16 1.09
N PRO A 332 5.12 42.95 0.56
CA PRO A 332 3.89 42.57 -0.13
C PRO A 332 2.66 42.74 0.78
N PRO A 333 1.46 43.01 0.25
CA PRO A 333 0.27 43.32 1.06
C PRO A 333 -0.27 42.07 1.77
N MET A 334 0.33 41.66 2.89
CA MET A 334 0.14 40.33 3.47
C MET A 334 -1.30 40.02 3.90
N ALA A 335 -2.08 41.01 4.31
CA ALA A 335 -3.49 40.76 4.61
C ALA A 335 -4.33 40.41 3.36
N ASP A 336 -3.91 40.79 2.16
CA ASP A 336 -4.56 40.36 0.92
C ASP A 336 -4.38 38.86 0.67
N TRP A 337 -3.31 38.26 1.19
CA TRP A 337 -2.98 36.84 1.01
C TRP A 337 -3.46 35.93 2.15
N LEU A 338 -3.48 36.46 3.38
CA LEU A 338 -3.59 35.63 4.59
C LEU A 338 -4.91 35.79 5.34
N GLU A 339 -5.58 36.93 5.23
CA GLU A 339 -6.77 37.19 6.06
C GLU A 339 -7.91 36.19 5.78
N GLY A 340 -8.03 35.72 4.53
CA GLY A 340 -9.04 34.72 4.15
C GLY A 340 -8.94 33.40 4.93
N PHE A 341 -7.74 32.99 5.33
CA PHE A 341 -7.52 31.77 6.13
C PHE A 341 -8.11 31.87 7.54
N LEU A 342 -8.32 33.07 8.09
CA LEU A 342 -8.89 33.24 9.42
C LEU A 342 -10.40 32.97 9.48
N THR A 343 -11.01 32.62 8.34
CA THR A 343 -12.43 32.27 8.24
C THR A 343 -12.72 30.79 8.53
N MET A 344 -11.70 29.93 8.53
CA MET A 344 -11.87 28.46 8.52
C MET A 344 -12.65 27.93 9.72
N ARG A 345 -12.49 28.54 10.92
CA ARG A 345 -13.25 28.13 12.11
C ARG A 345 -14.76 28.22 11.90
N VAL A 346 -15.25 29.23 11.17
CA VAL A 346 -16.70 29.38 10.92
C VAL A 346 -17.23 28.19 10.12
N HIS A 347 -16.52 27.77 9.07
CA HIS A 347 -16.88 26.58 8.30
C HIS A 347 -16.88 25.31 9.15
N VAL A 348 -15.88 25.12 10.01
CA VAL A 348 -15.80 23.97 10.92
C VAL A 348 -17.00 23.96 11.87
N LEU A 349 -17.33 25.08 12.50
CA LEU A 349 -18.45 25.16 13.45
C LEU A 349 -19.79 24.90 12.76
N ILE A 350 -20.00 25.42 11.53
CA ILE A 350 -21.20 25.14 10.74
C ILE A 350 -21.30 23.66 10.39
N ARG A 351 -20.22 23.06 9.87
CA ARG A 351 -20.21 21.66 9.44
C ARG A 351 -20.59 20.70 10.57
N PHE A 352 -20.12 20.96 11.78
CA PHE A 352 -20.40 20.13 12.94
C PHE A 352 -21.61 20.60 13.76
N GLY A 353 -22.38 21.59 13.27
CA GLY A 353 -23.57 22.09 13.94
C GLY A 353 -23.32 22.68 15.33
N ARG A 354 -22.13 23.25 15.57
CA ARG A 354 -21.72 23.84 16.86
C ARG A 354 -22.26 25.27 17.00
N TRP A 355 -23.59 25.40 16.93
CA TRP A 355 -24.29 26.68 16.81
C TRP A 355 -24.00 27.65 17.95
N GLN A 356 -24.05 27.18 19.19
CA GLN A 356 -23.81 28.05 20.34
C GLN A 356 -22.40 28.65 20.32
N GLU A 357 -21.39 27.83 20.03
CA GLU A 357 -20.00 28.29 19.95
C GLU A 357 -19.77 29.28 18.81
N LEU A 358 -20.50 29.11 17.70
CA LEU A 358 -20.48 30.07 16.59
C LEU A 358 -21.11 31.43 16.99
N LEU A 359 -22.20 31.40 17.76
CA LEU A 359 -22.83 32.61 18.29
C LEU A 359 -21.96 33.32 19.33
N ASP A 360 -21.23 32.56 20.13
CA ASP A 360 -20.34 33.04 21.18
C ASP A 360 -19.02 33.64 20.63
N LEU A 361 -18.69 33.45 19.35
CA LEU A 361 -17.49 34.05 18.77
C LEU A 361 -17.51 35.59 18.87
N GLU A 362 -16.45 36.16 19.44
CA GLU A 362 -16.28 37.61 19.51
C GLU A 362 -15.73 38.17 18.18
N LEU A 363 -16.32 39.25 17.69
CA LEU A 363 -15.82 39.92 16.49
C LEU A 363 -14.42 40.52 16.74
N PRO A 364 -13.54 40.54 15.73
CA PRO A 364 -12.24 41.18 15.85
C PRO A 364 -12.37 42.68 16.13
N GLN A 365 -11.47 43.24 16.95
CA GLN A 365 -11.49 44.66 17.31
C GLN A 365 -11.30 45.57 16.08
N ASP A 366 -10.34 45.22 15.21
CA ASP A 366 -10.06 45.94 13.97
C ASP A 366 -10.82 45.31 12.79
N THR A 367 -12.13 45.58 12.72
CA THR A 367 -12.98 45.06 11.63
C THR A 367 -12.63 45.59 10.23
N ALA A 368 -11.71 46.55 10.12
CA ALA A 368 -11.20 47.01 8.83
C ALA A 368 -10.06 46.12 8.34
N LEU A 369 -9.13 45.74 9.23
CA LEU A 369 -8.08 44.77 8.94
C LEU A 369 -8.64 43.36 8.71
N TYR A 370 -9.58 42.94 9.57
CA TYR A 370 -10.22 41.62 9.55
C TYR A 370 -11.60 41.66 8.86
N CYS A 371 -11.69 42.31 7.70
CA CYS A 371 -12.95 42.57 7.02
C CYS A 371 -13.64 41.31 6.46
N VAL A 372 -12.88 40.36 5.92
CA VAL A 372 -13.37 39.05 5.43
C VAL A 372 -13.83 38.20 6.61
N THR A 373 -13.01 38.15 7.67
CA THR A 373 -13.32 37.40 8.90
C THR A 373 -14.62 37.91 9.53
N THR A 374 -14.75 39.25 9.64
CA THR A 374 -15.97 39.89 10.17
C THR A 374 -17.20 39.52 9.35
N ALA A 375 -17.11 39.56 8.01
CA ALA A 375 -18.22 39.17 7.14
C ALA A 375 -18.57 37.69 7.33
N MET A 376 -17.60 36.78 7.31
CA MET A 376 -17.85 35.35 7.49
C MET A 376 -18.47 35.03 8.86
N MET A 377 -18.08 35.72 9.92
CA MET A 377 -18.67 35.55 11.24
C MET A 377 -20.15 35.95 11.27
N HIS A 378 -20.53 37.08 10.66
CA HIS A 378 -21.94 37.47 10.54
C HIS A 378 -22.74 36.45 9.70
N TYR A 379 -22.16 35.94 8.61
CA TYR A 379 -22.76 34.85 7.85
C TYR A 379 -23.03 33.63 8.74
N GLY A 380 -22.01 33.15 9.46
CA GLY A 380 -22.11 31.96 10.29
C GLY A 380 -23.12 32.12 11.43
N LYS A 381 -23.13 33.28 12.10
CA LYS A 381 -24.13 33.60 13.12
C LYS A 381 -25.54 33.66 12.55
N GLY A 382 -25.71 34.24 11.35
CA GLY A 382 -26.98 34.24 10.63
C GLY A 382 -27.50 32.83 10.33
N VAL A 383 -26.62 31.93 9.84
CA VAL A 383 -26.97 30.52 9.60
C VAL A 383 -27.34 29.81 10.90
N ALA A 384 -26.56 29.99 11.96
CA ALA A 384 -26.84 29.39 13.27
C ALA A 384 -28.23 29.80 13.80
N LEU A 385 -28.53 31.10 13.80
CA LEU A 385 -29.82 31.63 14.25
C LEU A 385 -30.98 31.14 13.37
N ALA A 386 -30.79 31.06 12.06
CA ALA A 386 -31.80 30.53 11.15
C ALA A 386 -32.07 29.05 11.44
N ALA A 387 -31.01 28.24 11.57
CA ALA A 387 -31.10 26.82 11.89
C ALA A 387 -31.75 26.54 13.27
N THR A 388 -31.59 27.44 14.24
CA THR A 388 -32.24 27.34 15.56
C THR A 388 -33.61 28.02 15.64
N GLY A 389 -34.13 28.57 14.53
CA GLY A 389 -35.47 29.15 14.44
C GLY A 389 -35.60 30.62 14.90
N GLU A 390 -34.50 31.31 15.16
CA GLU A 390 -34.47 32.71 15.58
C GLU A 390 -34.40 33.68 14.38
N ILE A 391 -35.45 33.67 13.55
CA ILE A 391 -35.46 34.32 12.24
C ILE A 391 -35.22 35.84 12.29
N ASP A 392 -35.76 36.54 13.29
CA ASP A 392 -35.60 38.00 13.41
C ASP A 392 -34.14 38.39 13.74
N HIS A 393 -33.49 37.61 14.61
CA HIS A 393 -32.07 37.79 14.90
C HIS A 393 -31.21 37.39 13.70
N ALA A 394 -31.56 36.31 12.99
CA ALA A 394 -30.88 35.91 11.75
C ALA A 394 -30.97 37.00 10.66
N ASN A 395 -32.10 37.71 10.55
CA ASN A 395 -32.25 38.87 9.64
C ASN A 395 -31.36 40.05 10.03
N THR A 396 -31.15 40.24 11.34
CA THR A 396 -30.24 41.26 11.85
C THR A 396 -28.80 40.92 11.44
N GLU A 397 -28.38 39.67 11.64
CA GLU A 397 -27.07 39.19 11.20
C GLU A 397 -26.90 39.25 9.67
N LYS A 398 -27.93 38.94 8.88
CA LYS A 398 -27.90 39.15 7.42
C LYS A 398 -27.66 40.61 7.03
N SER A 399 -28.32 41.54 7.73
CA SER A 399 -28.12 42.98 7.48
C SER A 399 -26.72 43.45 7.86
N LEU A 400 -26.12 42.86 8.89
CA LEU A 400 -24.74 43.13 9.32
C LEU A 400 -23.72 42.50 8.36
N PHE A 401 -23.98 41.28 7.88
CA PHE A 401 -23.23 40.62 6.82
C PHE A 401 -23.18 41.49 5.56
N ASP A 402 -24.32 42.01 5.08
CA ASP A 402 -24.39 42.86 3.88
C ASP A 402 -23.61 44.18 4.04
N GLN A 403 -23.49 44.69 5.27
CA GLN A 403 -22.67 45.86 5.58
C GLN A 403 -21.18 45.51 5.67
N ALA A 404 -20.83 44.36 6.24
CA ALA A 404 -19.46 43.87 6.32
C ALA A 404 -18.90 43.54 4.92
N LEU A 405 -19.69 42.86 4.07
CA LEU A 405 -19.31 42.49 2.71
C LEU A 405 -18.88 43.71 1.87
N LYS A 406 -19.57 44.85 2.00
CA LYS A 406 -19.23 46.10 1.28
C LYS A 406 -17.85 46.68 1.66
N ARG A 407 -17.26 46.24 2.77
CA ARG A 407 -15.95 46.68 3.25
C ARG A 407 -14.81 45.80 2.74
N VAL A 408 -15.11 44.62 2.18
CA VAL A 408 -14.11 43.68 1.69
C VAL A 408 -13.58 44.16 0.34
N PRO A 409 -12.28 44.48 0.19
CA PRO A 409 -11.74 44.90 -1.09
C PRO A 409 -11.56 43.68 -2.01
N ALA A 410 -11.65 43.92 -3.33
CA ALA A 410 -11.47 42.88 -4.34
C ALA A 410 -10.03 42.31 -4.39
N SER A 411 -9.08 42.94 -3.69
CA SER A 411 -7.71 42.46 -3.52
C SER A 411 -7.58 41.34 -2.49
N ARG A 412 -8.58 41.13 -1.61
CA ARG A 412 -8.55 39.99 -0.67
C ARG A 412 -8.70 38.68 -1.41
N MET A 413 -7.70 37.83 -1.28
CA MET A 413 -7.63 36.52 -1.88
C MET A 413 -7.58 35.43 -0.81
N LEU A 414 -8.05 34.26 -1.18
CA LEU A 414 -7.69 32.99 -0.58
C LEU A 414 -7.17 32.14 -1.75
N PHE A 415 -5.84 32.01 -1.84
CA PHE A 415 -5.16 31.44 -3.00
C PHE A 415 -5.66 32.05 -4.33
N ASN A 416 -6.33 31.27 -5.18
CA ASN A 416 -6.77 31.68 -6.51
C ASN A 416 -8.13 32.40 -6.49
N ASN A 417 -8.82 32.38 -5.35
CA ASN A 417 -10.18 32.85 -5.20
C ASN A 417 -10.25 34.22 -4.54
N LYS A 418 -11.07 35.12 -5.09
CA LYS A 418 -11.37 36.38 -4.41
C LYS A 418 -12.29 36.12 -3.23
N CYS A 419 -11.98 36.68 -2.07
CA CYS A 419 -12.83 36.57 -0.88
C CYS A 419 -14.24 37.14 -1.12
N VAL A 420 -14.40 38.13 -1.99
CA VAL A 420 -15.73 38.66 -2.36
C VAL A 420 -16.59 37.64 -3.12
N ASP A 421 -15.98 36.75 -3.91
CA ASP A 421 -16.70 35.71 -4.64
C ASP A 421 -17.09 34.56 -3.70
N ILE A 422 -16.19 34.18 -2.78
CA ILE A 422 -16.47 33.23 -1.69
C ILE A 422 -17.62 33.74 -0.80
N LEU A 423 -17.60 35.01 -0.40
CA LEU A 423 -18.68 35.62 0.38
C LEU A 423 -19.97 35.76 -0.44
N GLY A 424 -19.90 35.79 -1.77
CA GLY A 424 -21.06 35.65 -2.64
C GLY A 424 -21.76 34.29 -2.48
N ILE A 425 -21.02 33.21 -2.22
CA ILE A 425 -21.60 31.91 -1.88
C ILE A 425 -22.28 32.00 -0.52
N ALA A 426 -21.59 32.59 0.48
CA ALA A 426 -22.12 32.81 1.82
C ALA A 426 -23.46 33.58 1.80
N GLU A 427 -23.56 34.65 1.01
CA GLU A 427 -24.79 35.42 0.80
C GLU A 427 -25.95 34.53 0.33
N ALA A 428 -25.72 33.76 -0.73
CA ALA A 428 -26.75 32.90 -1.33
C ALA A 428 -27.15 31.75 -0.39
N MET A 429 -26.19 31.20 0.36
CA MET A 429 -26.44 30.18 1.38
C MET A 429 -27.31 30.72 2.53
N LEU A 430 -26.99 31.91 3.03
CA LEU A 430 -27.75 32.53 4.13
C LEU A 430 -29.16 32.93 3.69
N ASP A 431 -29.33 33.49 2.48
CA ASP A 431 -30.64 33.76 1.91
C ASP A 431 -31.47 32.47 1.79
N GLY A 432 -30.85 31.40 1.29
CA GLY A 432 -31.49 30.09 1.16
C GLY A 432 -31.97 29.53 2.50
N GLU A 433 -31.11 29.53 3.52
CA GLU A 433 -31.46 29.06 4.85
C GLU A 433 -32.58 29.91 5.48
N LEU A 434 -32.51 31.24 5.37
CA LEU A 434 -33.54 32.15 5.90
C LEU A 434 -34.91 31.93 5.24
N GLU A 435 -34.96 31.88 3.90
CA GLU A 435 -36.21 31.65 3.18
C GLU A 435 -36.78 30.27 3.46
N TYR A 436 -35.93 29.26 3.64
CA TYR A 436 -36.38 27.91 4.00
C TYR A 436 -37.10 27.93 5.35
N ARG A 437 -36.49 28.57 6.36
CA ARG A 437 -37.03 28.62 7.73
C ARG A 437 -38.23 29.58 7.86
N ARG A 438 -38.44 30.47 6.88
CA ARG A 438 -39.68 31.26 6.71
C ARG A 438 -40.82 30.47 6.05
N GLY A 439 -40.55 29.28 5.53
CA GLY A 439 -41.52 28.45 4.80
C GLY A 439 -41.64 28.79 3.30
N ASN A 440 -40.74 29.62 2.76
CA ASN A 440 -40.71 30.00 1.35
C ASN A 440 -39.81 29.03 0.55
N PHE A 441 -40.15 27.74 0.56
CA PHE A 441 -39.26 26.66 0.12
C PHE A 441 -38.75 26.78 -1.32
N GLU A 442 -39.59 27.18 -2.28
CA GLU A 442 -39.14 27.35 -3.67
C GLU A 442 -38.11 28.47 -3.82
N VAL A 443 -38.33 29.59 -3.13
CA VAL A 443 -37.40 30.73 -3.11
C VAL A 443 -36.08 30.29 -2.46
N ALA A 444 -36.15 29.54 -1.36
CA ALA A 444 -34.99 28.97 -0.71
C ALA A 444 -34.16 28.08 -1.66
N PHE A 445 -34.83 27.18 -2.38
CA PHE A 445 -34.17 26.30 -3.35
C PHE A 445 -33.57 27.06 -4.55
N GLU A 446 -34.16 28.18 -4.97
CA GLU A 446 -33.54 29.06 -5.97
C GLU A 446 -32.23 29.68 -5.46
N HIS A 447 -32.20 30.16 -4.22
CA HIS A 447 -30.99 30.70 -3.60
C HIS A 447 -29.91 29.62 -3.41
N LEU A 448 -30.27 28.41 -2.98
CA LEU A 448 -29.33 27.31 -2.81
C LEU A 448 -28.76 26.82 -4.14
N ARG A 449 -29.57 26.76 -5.21
CA ARG A 449 -29.06 26.49 -6.57
C ARG A 449 -28.12 27.59 -7.06
N ARG A 450 -28.37 28.85 -6.69
CA ARG A 450 -27.44 29.97 -6.97
C ARG A 450 -26.14 29.82 -6.19
N ALA A 451 -26.19 29.37 -4.94
CA ALA A 451 -25.00 29.07 -4.16
C ALA A 451 -24.16 27.98 -4.84
N ILE A 452 -24.78 26.87 -5.26
CA ILE A 452 -24.13 25.80 -6.03
C ILE A 452 -23.49 26.34 -7.31
N SER A 453 -24.20 27.16 -8.09
CA SER A 453 -23.65 27.72 -9.31
C SER A 453 -22.48 28.69 -9.08
N ARG A 454 -22.43 29.37 -7.93
CA ARG A 454 -21.31 30.25 -7.54
C ARG A 454 -20.11 29.41 -7.07
N ASP A 455 -20.37 28.37 -6.27
CA ASP A 455 -19.42 27.39 -5.76
C ASP A 455 -18.72 26.63 -6.90
N ASP A 456 -19.50 25.96 -7.77
CA ASP A 456 -19.01 25.27 -8.98
C ASP A 456 -18.38 26.23 -10.02
N GLY A 457 -18.53 27.55 -9.82
CA GLY A 457 -18.04 28.61 -10.69
C GLY A 457 -16.73 29.24 -10.24
N LEU A 458 -16.24 28.90 -9.05
CA LEU A 458 -14.97 29.41 -8.53
C LEU A 458 -13.79 28.91 -9.38
N PRO A 459 -12.73 29.74 -9.54
CA PRO A 459 -11.42 29.27 -9.97
C PRO A 459 -10.96 28.04 -9.17
N TYR A 460 -10.27 27.12 -9.85
CA TYR A 460 -9.72 25.92 -9.24
C TYR A 460 -8.70 26.27 -8.15
N ASP A 461 -8.79 25.57 -7.01
CA ASP A 461 -8.01 25.81 -5.80
C ASP A 461 -8.19 24.65 -4.83
N GLU A 462 -7.11 24.22 -4.18
CA GLU A 462 -7.09 23.02 -3.33
C GLU A 462 -6.56 23.34 -1.93
N PRO A 463 -7.26 22.86 -0.88
CA PRO A 463 -8.69 22.58 -0.92
C PRO A 463 -9.46 23.87 -1.24
N TRP A 464 -10.70 23.72 -1.70
CA TRP A 464 -11.56 24.85 -2.05
C TRP A 464 -11.69 25.85 -0.92
N GLY A 465 -11.54 27.14 -1.26
CA GLY A 465 -11.73 28.24 -0.31
C GLY A 465 -13.13 28.28 0.32
N TRP A 466 -14.14 27.74 -0.35
CA TRP A 466 -15.42 27.40 0.25
C TRP A 466 -15.43 25.94 0.71
N MET A 467 -15.04 25.69 1.97
CA MET A 467 -14.71 24.33 2.43
C MET A 467 -15.89 23.34 2.58
N GLN A 468 -17.14 23.80 2.55
CA GLN A 468 -18.31 22.93 2.71
C GLN A 468 -19.14 22.94 1.43
N PRO A 469 -19.17 21.85 0.65
CA PRO A 469 -19.95 21.78 -0.58
C PRO A 469 -21.40 22.26 -0.36
N THR A 470 -21.80 23.31 -1.09
CA THR A 470 -23.14 23.92 -0.98
C THR A 470 -24.26 22.91 -1.23
N ARG A 471 -23.98 21.91 -2.07
CA ARG A 471 -24.83 20.75 -2.36
C ARG A 471 -25.26 19.97 -1.13
N HIS A 472 -24.45 19.95 -0.07
CA HIS A 472 -24.79 19.26 1.18
C HIS A 472 -26.04 19.84 1.83
N ALA A 473 -26.10 21.18 1.98
CA ALA A 473 -27.26 21.86 2.57
C ALA A 473 -28.48 21.73 1.65
N TYR A 474 -28.30 21.92 0.34
CA TYR A 474 -29.38 21.77 -0.63
C TYR A 474 -30.01 20.37 -0.60
N GLY A 475 -29.20 19.31 -0.63
CA GLY A 475 -29.67 17.93 -0.53
C GLY A 475 -30.38 17.65 0.79
N ALA A 476 -29.90 18.21 1.91
CA ALA A 476 -30.51 17.97 3.23
C ALA A 476 -31.90 18.62 3.32
N LEU A 477 -32.04 19.83 2.82
CA LEU A 477 -33.30 20.58 2.80
C LEU A 477 -34.30 20.00 1.79
N LEU A 478 -33.83 19.39 0.69
CA LEU A 478 -34.65 18.59 -0.22
C LEU A 478 -35.22 17.36 0.49
N LEU A 479 -34.41 16.65 1.29
CA LEU A 479 -34.87 15.50 2.07
C LEU A 479 -35.93 15.86 3.10
N GLU A 480 -35.77 16.99 3.80
CA GLU A 480 -36.78 17.49 4.74
C GLU A 480 -38.15 17.72 4.07
N GLN A 481 -38.18 18.04 2.77
CA GLN A 481 -39.41 18.18 1.97
C GLN A 481 -39.85 16.88 1.25
N GLY A 482 -39.17 15.76 1.47
CA GLY A 482 -39.49 14.47 0.85
C GLY A 482 -39.03 14.33 -0.61
N HIS A 483 -38.20 15.23 -1.13
CA HIS A 483 -37.63 15.17 -2.48
C HIS A 483 -36.44 14.20 -2.56
N VAL A 484 -36.68 12.92 -2.23
CA VAL A 484 -35.68 11.86 -2.08
C VAL A 484 -34.83 11.66 -3.34
N GLU A 485 -35.45 11.61 -4.51
CA GLU A 485 -34.75 11.35 -5.79
C GLU A 485 -33.82 12.51 -6.16
N GLN A 486 -34.26 13.75 -5.93
CA GLN A 486 -33.46 14.94 -6.18
C GLN A 486 -32.27 15.03 -5.22
N ALA A 487 -32.49 14.72 -3.94
CA ALA A 487 -31.41 14.68 -2.96
C ALA A 487 -30.38 13.57 -3.28
N ALA A 488 -30.85 12.38 -3.68
CA ALA A 488 -29.97 11.29 -4.10
C ALA A 488 -29.13 11.66 -5.33
N ALA A 489 -29.70 12.34 -6.32
CA ALA A 489 -28.96 12.83 -7.48
C ALA A 489 -27.89 13.87 -7.10
N VAL A 490 -28.23 14.81 -6.21
CA VAL A 490 -27.28 15.83 -5.72
C VAL A 490 -26.11 15.19 -4.98
N TYR A 491 -26.36 14.23 -4.10
CA TYR A 491 -25.31 13.54 -3.35
C TYR A 491 -24.53 12.52 -4.18
N GLY A 492 -25.17 11.86 -5.14
CA GLY A 492 -24.50 10.97 -6.10
C GLY A 492 -23.50 11.72 -6.97
N ALA A 493 -23.90 12.89 -7.50
CA ALA A 493 -23.00 13.76 -8.26
C ALA A 493 -21.82 14.24 -7.40
N ASP A 494 -22.06 14.69 -6.15
CA ASP A 494 -20.98 15.11 -5.24
C ASP A 494 -20.01 13.96 -4.93
N LEU A 495 -20.50 12.73 -4.73
CA LEU A 495 -19.67 11.55 -4.48
C LEU A 495 -18.93 11.03 -5.73
N GLY A 496 -19.14 11.62 -6.91
CA GLY A 496 -18.56 11.14 -8.17
C GLY A 496 -19.14 9.80 -8.64
N MET A 497 -20.41 9.52 -8.33
CA MET A 497 -21.11 8.32 -8.81
C MET A 497 -21.59 8.43 -10.27
N ASP A 498 -21.59 9.64 -10.82
CA ASP A 498 -21.86 9.95 -12.22
C ASP A 498 -21.00 11.14 -12.67
N ASP A 499 -21.05 11.43 -13.98
CA ASP A 499 -20.23 12.48 -14.59
C ASP A 499 -20.92 13.87 -14.61
N THR A 500 -21.91 14.10 -13.74
CA THR A 500 -22.61 15.40 -13.67
C THR A 500 -21.67 16.52 -13.24
N LEU A 501 -20.71 16.22 -12.38
CA LEU A 501 -19.71 17.17 -11.90
C LEU A 501 -18.34 16.89 -12.53
N PRO A 502 -17.58 17.95 -12.88
CA PRO A 502 -16.14 17.89 -13.07
C PRO A 502 -15.43 17.00 -12.05
N ARG A 503 -14.39 16.27 -12.48
CA ARG A 503 -13.67 15.35 -11.59
C ARG A 503 -13.11 16.05 -10.35
N SER A 504 -12.66 17.29 -10.49
CA SER A 504 -12.17 18.10 -9.38
C SER A 504 -13.27 18.42 -8.36
N LEU A 505 -14.51 18.69 -8.81
CA LEU A 505 -15.63 19.04 -7.94
C LEU A 505 -16.33 17.83 -7.30
N GLN A 506 -15.75 16.64 -7.44
CA GLN A 506 -16.22 15.42 -6.81
C GLN A 506 -15.46 15.17 -5.51
N HIS A 507 -16.18 14.64 -4.51
CA HIS A 507 -15.70 14.32 -3.17
C HIS A 507 -15.89 12.83 -2.84
N PRO A 508 -15.12 11.92 -3.48
CA PRO A 508 -15.19 10.49 -3.18
C PRO A 508 -14.96 10.21 -1.70
N ASN A 509 -15.59 9.15 -1.18
CA ASN A 509 -15.45 8.70 0.21
C ASN A 509 -15.80 9.72 1.31
N ASN A 510 -16.49 10.81 0.99
CA ASN A 510 -16.97 11.80 1.96
C ASN A 510 -17.93 11.14 2.99
N VAL A 511 -17.50 11.05 4.26
CA VAL A 511 -18.19 10.25 5.29
C VAL A 511 -19.63 10.69 5.54
N TRP A 512 -19.91 11.97 5.32
CA TRP A 512 -21.21 12.58 5.56
C TRP A 512 -22.26 12.14 4.55
N LEU A 513 -21.83 11.86 3.33
CA LEU A 513 -22.73 11.45 2.26
C LEU A 513 -22.78 9.94 2.08
N LEU A 514 -21.70 9.20 2.35
CA LEU A 514 -21.65 7.74 2.14
C LEU A 514 -22.83 7.00 2.80
N SER A 515 -23.15 7.34 4.05
CA SER A 515 -24.24 6.68 4.79
C SER A 515 -25.63 7.11 4.32
N ILE A 516 -25.78 8.39 3.99
CA ILE A 516 -27.05 8.98 3.54
C ILE A 516 -27.37 8.51 2.12
N ALA A 517 -26.40 8.61 1.21
CA ALA A 517 -26.52 8.12 -0.16
C ALA A 517 -26.80 6.61 -0.18
N ALA A 518 -26.06 5.79 0.58
CA ALA A 518 -26.33 4.35 0.66
C ALA A 518 -27.77 4.05 1.15
N CYS A 519 -28.28 4.79 2.13
CA CYS A 519 -29.66 4.65 2.59
C CYS A 519 -30.68 5.09 1.53
N LEU A 520 -30.44 6.22 0.84
CA LEU A 520 -31.35 6.75 -0.18
C LEU A 520 -31.38 5.83 -1.42
N PHE A 521 -30.22 5.41 -1.92
CA PHE A 521 -30.11 4.43 -2.99
C PHE A 521 -30.69 3.08 -2.57
N GLY A 522 -30.59 2.70 -1.29
CA GLY A 522 -31.26 1.53 -0.71
C GLY A 522 -32.79 1.65 -0.71
N MET A 523 -33.34 2.81 -0.36
CA MET A 523 -34.79 3.08 -0.40
C MET A 523 -35.33 3.11 -1.83
N ILE A 524 -34.57 3.68 -2.78
CA ILE A 524 -34.89 3.63 -4.21
C ILE A 524 -34.83 2.19 -4.72
N ALA A 525 -33.80 1.42 -4.35
CA ALA A 525 -33.66 0.01 -4.73
C ALA A 525 -34.77 -0.88 -4.12
N ALA A 526 -35.28 -0.55 -2.93
CA ALA A 526 -36.40 -1.25 -2.30
C ALA A 526 -37.72 -1.16 -3.09
N THR A 527 -37.79 -0.31 -4.12
CA THR A 527 -38.96 -0.20 -5.01
C THR A 527 -38.83 -1.00 -6.33
N GLN A 528 -37.72 -1.71 -6.58
CA GLN A 528 -37.55 -2.57 -7.76
C GLN A 528 -36.92 -3.92 -7.42
N THR A 529 -37.74 -4.98 -7.34
CA THR A 529 -37.30 -6.36 -7.11
C THR A 529 -36.55 -6.93 -8.32
N ILE A 530 -35.23 -6.74 -8.34
CA ILE A 530 -34.27 -7.46 -9.18
C ILE A 530 -33.01 -7.71 -8.32
N ASP A 531 -32.54 -8.96 -8.25
CA ASP A 531 -31.28 -9.31 -7.56
C ASP A 531 -30.08 -8.71 -8.33
N ARG A 532 -29.74 -7.46 -7.98
CA ARG A 532 -28.71 -6.64 -8.64
C ARG A 532 -27.34 -7.31 -8.63
N PHE A 533 -27.00 -8.05 -7.58
CA PHE A 533 -25.72 -8.77 -7.50
C PHE A 533 -25.66 -9.93 -8.49
N LYS A 534 -26.74 -10.73 -8.56
CA LYS A 534 -26.85 -11.80 -9.56
C LYS A 534 -26.78 -11.25 -10.98
N GLN A 535 -27.45 -10.12 -11.26
CA GLN A 535 -27.35 -9.48 -12.57
C GLN A 535 -25.94 -8.97 -12.86
N GLN A 536 -25.33 -8.26 -11.93
CA GLN A 536 -23.95 -7.77 -12.03
C GLN A 536 -22.97 -8.91 -12.33
N CYS A 537 -23.14 -10.06 -11.68
CA CYS A 537 -22.37 -11.26 -11.96
C CYS A 537 -22.56 -11.75 -13.40
N LEU A 538 -23.81 -11.98 -13.80
CA LEU A 538 -24.12 -12.54 -15.12
C LEU A 538 -23.82 -11.57 -16.28
N SER A 539 -23.76 -10.28 -16.02
CA SER A 539 -23.37 -9.25 -16.99
C SER A 539 -21.91 -8.82 -16.90
N PHE A 540 -21.09 -9.45 -16.03
CA PHE A 540 -19.71 -9.01 -15.82
C PHE A 540 -18.85 -9.29 -17.07
N PRO A 541 -18.26 -8.26 -17.72
CA PRO A 541 -17.52 -8.43 -18.97
C PRO A 541 -16.09 -8.94 -18.75
N ALA A 542 -15.93 -10.03 -17.98
CA ALA A 542 -14.61 -10.57 -17.59
C ALA A 542 -13.71 -10.87 -18.79
N GLN A 543 -14.29 -11.35 -19.89
CA GLN A 543 -13.57 -11.67 -21.12
C GLN A 543 -12.93 -10.44 -21.79
N GLU A 544 -13.59 -9.28 -21.74
CA GLU A 544 -13.09 -8.03 -22.32
C GLU A 544 -12.00 -7.41 -21.43
N LEU A 545 -12.14 -7.58 -20.11
CA LEU A 545 -11.23 -7.03 -19.10
C LEU A 545 -9.95 -7.85 -18.93
N ALA A 546 -9.94 -9.12 -19.36
CA ALA A 546 -8.79 -10.02 -19.26
C ALA A 546 -8.21 -10.37 -20.65
N PRO A 547 -7.36 -9.50 -21.25
CA PRO A 547 -6.77 -9.78 -22.56
C PRO A 547 -5.90 -11.05 -22.52
N LYS A 548 -5.91 -11.83 -23.61
CA LYS A 548 -5.25 -13.15 -23.74
C LYS A 548 -5.82 -14.27 -22.84
N SER A 549 -7.07 -14.12 -22.39
CA SER A 549 -7.79 -15.17 -21.70
C SER A 549 -9.01 -15.66 -22.49
N HIS A 550 -9.59 -16.80 -22.09
CA HIS A 550 -10.88 -17.29 -22.54
C HIS A 550 -11.74 -17.64 -21.32
N ILE A 551 -12.97 -17.12 -21.25
CA ILE A 551 -13.91 -17.40 -20.17
C ILE A 551 -14.42 -18.84 -20.24
N GLN A 552 -14.23 -19.59 -19.17
CA GLN A 552 -14.73 -20.96 -19.03
C GLN A 552 -16.05 -20.98 -18.26
N VAL A 553 -16.12 -20.20 -17.19
CA VAL A 553 -17.30 -20.13 -16.31
C VAL A 553 -17.55 -18.67 -15.92
N LEU A 554 -18.82 -18.27 -15.96
CA LEU A 554 -19.32 -17.06 -15.32
C LEU A 554 -20.69 -17.39 -14.73
N GLU A 555 -20.75 -17.57 -13.42
CA GLU A 555 -21.98 -18.00 -12.76
C GLU A 555 -22.15 -17.39 -11.38
N TYR A 556 -23.40 -17.07 -11.04
CA TYR A 556 -23.80 -16.75 -9.69
C TYR A 556 -24.10 -18.04 -8.94
N ILE A 557 -23.40 -18.28 -7.82
CA ILE A 557 -23.62 -19.43 -6.95
C ILE A 557 -24.21 -18.96 -5.62
N PRO A 558 -25.43 -19.39 -5.26
CA PRO A 558 -26.02 -19.02 -3.98
C PRO A 558 -25.41 -19.81 -2.83
N GLN A 559 -25.40 -19.20 -1.65
CA GLN A 559 -25.06 -19.83 -0.38
C GLN A 559 -25.85 -21.13 -0.18
N GLY A 560 -25.18 -22.16 0.36
CA GLY A 560 -25.76 -23.48 0.59
C GLY A 560 -25.63 -24.45 -0.60
N THR A 561 -25.16 -23.98 -1.76
CA THR A 561 -24.93 -24.83 -2.93
C THR A 561 -23.77 -25.80 -2.68
N ASN A 562 -23.95 -27.07 -3.03
CA ASN A 562 -22.83 -28.00 -3.20
C ASN A 562 -22.40 -27.98 -4.67
N LEU A 563 -21.38 -27.17 -4.97
CA LEU A 563 -20.91 -26.91 -6.32
C LEU A 563 -20.20 -28.15 -6.88
N THR A 564 -20.70 -28.69 -8.01
CA THR A 564 -20.02 -29.78 -8.72
C THR A 564 -18.87 -29.23 -9.55
N LEU A 565 -17.69 -29.83 -9.43
CA LEU A 565 -16.47 -29.40 -10.10
C LEU A 565 -16.15 -30.35 -11.27
N ALA A 566 -17.01 -30.35 -12.28
CA ALA A 566 -16.95 -31.32 -13.39
C ALA A 566 -15.67 -31.20 -14.26
N ASP A 567 -15.09 -30.00 -14.33
CA ASP A 567 -13.88 -29.73 -15.12
C ASP A 567 -12.58 -30.01 -14.34
N ASN A 568 -12.69 -30.33 -13.05
CA ASN A 568 -11.53 -30.65 -12.22
C ASN A 568 -10.98 -32.03 -12.61
N ASP A 569 -9.65 -32.15 -12.70
CA ASP A 569 -9.02 -33.43 -13.06
C ASP A 569 -9.36 -34.50 -12.02
N SER A 570 -9.74 -35.69 -12.49
CA SER A 570 -10.17 -36.79 -11.59
C SER A 570 -9.12 -37.16 -10.54
N THR A 571 -7.82 -36.96 -10.83
CA THR A 571 -6.74 -37.26 -9.89
C THR A 571 -6.62 -36.22 -8.76
N CYS A 572 -7.17 -35.01 -8.92
CA CYS A 572 -7.23 -33.98 -7.87
C CYS A 572 -8.14 -34.36 -6.70
N SER A 573 -8.92 -35.45 -6.81
CA SER A 573 -9.70 -36.05 -5.72
C SER A 573 -10.70 -35.10 -5.04
N ARG A 574 -11.22 -34.11 -5.78
CA ARG A 574 -12.23 -33.14 -5.32
C ARG A 574 -13.31 -32.99 -6.39
N GLN A 575 -14.45 -33.66 -6.18
CA GLN A 575 -15.58 -33.66 -7.13
C GLN A 575 -16.59 -32.54 -6.86
N SER A 576 -16.67 -32.05 -5.61
CA SER A 576 -17.56 -30.96 -5.25
C SER A 576 -17.01 -30.12 -4.11
N GLN A 577 -17.56 -28.92 -3.92
CA GLN A 577 -17.26 -28.00 -2.84
C GLN A 577 -18.55 -27.38 -2.29
N GLN A 578 -18.74 -27.43 -0.99
CA GLN A 578 -19.85 -26.76 -0.32
C GLN A 578 -19.57 -25.25 -0.28
N ILE A 579 -20.55 -24.44 -0.67
CA ILE A 579 -20.48 -22.98 -0.73
C ILE A 579 -21.29 -22.39 0.41
N SER A 580 -20.67 -21.48 1.15
CA SER A 580 -21.17 -20.92 2.42
C SER A 580 -21.49 -19.44 2.34
N ALA A 581 -21.22 -18.79 1.20
CA ALA A 581 -21.58 -17.41 0.89
C ALA A 581 -22.14 -17.28 -0.54
N ASP A 582 -22.96 -16.26 -0.79
CA ASP A 582 -23.36 -15.91 -2.17
C ASP A 582 -22.13 -15.38 -2.92
N ILE A 583 -21.77 -16.00 -4.06
CA ILE A 583 -20.57 -15.64 -4.83
C ILE A 583 -20.88 -15.45 -6.32
N CYS A 584 -20.09 -14.60 -6.98
CA CYS A 584 -19.89 -14.65 -8.42
C CYS A 584 -18.60 -15.43 -8.71
N ARG A 585 -18.73 -16.55 -9.42
CA ARG A 585 -17.63 -17.43 -9.82
C ARG A 585 -17.22 -17.12 -11.24
N VAL A 586 -15.95 -16.78 -11.42
CA VAL A 586 -15.33 -16.50 -12.72
C VAL A 586 -14.17 -17.47 -12.93
N ALA A 587 -14.22 -18.29 -13.98
CA ALA A 587 -13.11 -19.16 -14.38
C ALA A 587 -12.57 -18.74 -15.74
N LEU A 588 -11.26 -18.55 -15.84
CA LEU A 588 -10.56 -18.10 -17.04
C LEU A 588 -9.43 -19.07 -17.39
N SER A 589 -9.30 -19.40 -18.68
CA SER A 589 -8.07 -19.97 -19.23
C SER A 589 -7.20 -18.84 -19.76
N VAL A 590 -6.05 -18.61 -19.13
CA VAL A 590 -5.14 -17.50 -19.42
C VAL A 590 -3.94 -18.03 -20.18
N THR A 591 -3.67 -17.49 -21.36
CA THR A 591 -2.50 -17.87 -22.17
C THR A 591 -1.25 -17.21 -21.59
N THR A 592 -0.30 -18.00 -21.11
CA THR A 592 0.97 -17.51 -20.51
C THR A 592 2.15 -17.57 -21.47
N SER A 593 2.07 -18.43 -22.51
CA SER A 593 3.01 -18.50 -23.63
C SER A 593 2.33 -19.05 -24.89
N ASN A 594 3.07 -19.25 -25.99
CA ASN A 594 2.52 -19.90 -27.18
C ASN A 594 2.25 -21.41 -27.00
N ARG A 595 2.65 -21.99 -25.85
CA ARG A 595 2.64 -23.43 -25.58
C ARG A 595 2.26 -23.79 -24.14
N SER A 596 1.76 -22.82 -23.38
CA SER A 596 1.30 -23.00 -22.01
C SER A 596 0.18 -22.02 -21.66
N SER A 597 -0.67 -22.43 -20.74
CA SER A 597 -1.83 -21.68 -20.26
C SER A 597 -2.16 -22.10 -18.83
N VAL A 598 -2.75 -21.18 -18.07
CA VAL A 598 -3.16 -21.38 -16.67
C VAL A 598 -4.66 -21.25 -16.59
N ILE A 599 -5.32 -22.19 -15.91
CA ILE A 599 -6.71 -22.02 -15.49
C ILE A 599 -6.68 -21.31 -14.14
N MET A 600 -7.36 -20.18 -14.06
CA MET A 600 -7.60 -19.47 -12.80
C MET A 600 -9.09 -19.41 -12.51
N GLU A 601 -9.43 -19.52 -11.23
CA GLU A 601 -10.76 -19.23 -10.72
C GLU A 601 -10.69 -18.08 -9.72
N LEU A 602 -11.65 -17.16 -9.85
CA LEU A 602 -11.85 -16.01 -8.98
C LEU A 602 -13.27 -16.07 -8.42
N TRP A 603 -13.39 -16.14 -7.09
CA TRP A 603 -14.66 -16.17 -6.38
C TRP A 603 -14.86 -14.83 -5.66
N LEU A 604 -15.92 -14.13 -6.07
CA LEU A 604 -16.24 -12.77 -5.64
C LEU A 604 -17.49 -12.82 -4.74
N PRO A 605 -17.36 -12.74 -3.40
CA PRO A 605 -18.51 -12.80 -2.50
C PRO A 605 -19.39 -11.55 -2.59
N ARG A 606 -20.69 -11.69 -2.34
CA ARG A 606 -21.61 -10.54 -2.22
C ARG A 606 -21.17 -9.61 -1.09
N GLU A 607 -20.92 -10.19 0.09
CA GLU A 607 -20.43 -9.49 1.26
C GLU A 607 -18.90 -9.40 1.21
N TRP A 608 -18.40 -8.51 0.36
CA TRP A 608 -16.96 -8.31 0.19
C TRP A 608 -16.40 -7.30 1.19
N GLY A 609 -15.48 -7.77 2.04
CA GLY A 609 -14.81 -6.95 3.05
C GLY A 609 -13.71 -6.04 2.51
N GLY A 610 -13.56 -5.92 1.18
CA GLY A 610 -12.52 -5.09 0.56
C GLY A 610 -11.14 -5.75 0.48
N ARG A 611 -11.00 -7.04 0.78
CA ARG A 611 -9.72 -7.77 0.81
C ARG A 611 -9.60 -8.76 -0.35
N PHE A 612 -8.37 -8.98 -0.82
CA PHE A 612 -8.04 -9.97 -1.83
C PHE A 612 -7.26 -11.13 -1.21
N LEU A 613 -7.49 -12.37 -1.66
CA LEU A 613 -6.77 -13.56 -1.18
C LEU A 613 -6.30 -14.42 -2.36
N GLY A 614 -5.01 -14.75 -2.39
CA GLY A 614 -4.44 -15.79 -3.25
C GLY A 614 -4.31 -17.11 -2.52
N THR A 615 -4.59 -18.23 -3.21
CA THR A 615 -4.36 -19.59 -2.69
C THR A 615 -3.22 -20.29 -3.42
N GLY A 616 -2.67 -21.34 -2.80
CA GLY A 616 -1.59 -22.15 -3.36
C GLY A 616 -2.02 -23.52 -3.91
N ASN A 617 -1.01 -24.34 -4.25
CA ASN A 617 -1.17 -25.71 -4.74
C ASN A 617 -0.44 -26.73 -3.84
N GLY A 618 -0.46 -28.02 -4.21
CA GLY A 618 0.16 -29.10 -3.44
C GLY A 618 1.07 -30.00 -4.28
N GLY A 619 2.07 -30.63 -3.64
CA GLY A 619 2.91 -31.65 -4.29
C GLY A 619 3.57 -31.19 -5.58
N ILE A 620 3.22 -31.85 -6.70
CA ILE A 620 3.54 -31.45 -8.08
C ILE A 620 2.27 -31.34 -8.93
N ASP A 621 1.16 -31.05 -8.25
CA ASP A 621 -0.16 -31.00 -8.84
C ASP A 621 -0.43 -29.68 -9.57
N GLY A 622 -1.42 -29.74 -10.44
CA GLY A 622 -2.09 -28.61 -11.06
C GLY A 622 -3.54 -28.55 -10.60
N CYS A 623 -3.77 -28.69 -9.29
CA CYS A 623 -5.12 -28.78 -8.72
C CYS A 623 -5.45 -27.49 -7.98
N ILE A 624 -6.54 -26.82 -8.36
CA ILE A 624 -7.10 -25.70 -7.60
C ILE A 624 -7.57 -26.22 -6.24
N LYS A 625 -7.16 -25.58 -5.14
CA LYS A 625 -7.57 -25.91 -3.78
C LYS A 625 -8.89 -25.21 -3.45
N TYR A 626 -9.98 -25.74 -4.00
CA TYR A 626 -11.32 -25.16 -3.87
C TYR A 626 -11.77 -24.99 -2.41
N GLU A 627 -11.31 -25.85 -1.50
CA GLU A 627 -11.53 -25.69 -0.06
C GLU A 627 -10.95 -24.37 0.48
N ASP A 628 -9.77 -23.95 0.00
CA ASP A 628 -9.11 -22.73 0.42
C ASP A 628 -9.70 -21.51 -0.28
N VAL A 629 -10.13 -21.67 -1.54
CA VAL A 629 -10.85 -20.62 -2.29
C VAL A 629 -12.17 -20.30 -1.61
N GLU A 630 -12.93 -21.32 -1.22
CA GLU A 630 -14.16 -21.16 -0.44
C GLU A 630 -13.89 -20.54 0.92
N TYR A 631 -12.82 -20.99 1.60
CA TYR A 631 -12.45 -20.47 2.91
C TYR A 631 -12.16 -18.96 2.88
N GLY A 632 -11.52 -18.46 1.83
CA GLY A 632 -11.38 -17.03 1.60
C GLY A 632 -12.73 -16.36 1.33
N ALA A 633 -13.51 -16.89 0.39
CA ALA A 633 -14.80 -16.31 0.00
C ALA A 633 -15.78 -16.18 1.18
N LEU A 634 -15.88 -17.21 2.03
CA LEU A 634 -16.76 -17.19 3.20
C LEU A 634 -16.35 -16.14 4.23
N ASN A 635 -15.05 -15.82 4.31
CA ASN A 635 -14.52 -14.79 5.20
C ASN A 635 -14.42 -13.41 4.51
N GLY A 636 -15.16 -13.20 3.42
CA GLY A 636 -15.34 -11.90 2.77
C GLY A 636 -14.18 -11.47 1.86
N PHE A 637 -13.31 -12.40 1.44
CA PHE A 637 -12.24 -12.14 0.49
C PHE A 637 -12.68 -12.40 -0.95
N ALA A 638 -12.27 -11.52 -1.86
CA ALA A 638 -12.20 -11.86 -3.28
C ALA A 638 -11.03 -12.83 -3.46
N THR A 639 -11.32 -14.10 -3.77
CA THR A 639 -10.34 -15.18 -3.61
C THR A 639 -10.00 -15.83 -4.94
N ILE A 640 -8.71 -16.02 -5.21
CA ILE A 640 -8.23 -16.72 -6.42
C ILE A 640 -7.58 -18.06 -6.11
N GLY A 641 -7.68 -18.98 -7.06
CA GLY A 641 -6.90 -20.20 -7.13
C GLY A 641 -6.53 -20.52 -8.59
N THR A 642 -5.40 -21.18 -8.79
CA THR A 642 -4.93 -21.55 -10.14
C THR A 642 -4.62 -23.03 -10.22
N ASN A 643 -4.67 -23.59 -11.42
CA ASN A 643 -4.24 -24.96 -11.69
C ASN A 643 -2.71 -25.07 -11.85
N ASN A 644 -1.93 -24.07 -11.43
CA ASN A 644 -0.47 -24.12 -11.47
C ASN A 644 0.15 -24.35 -12.88
N GLY A 645 -0.62 -24.17 -13.97
CA GLY A 645 -0.14 -24.33 -15.35
C GLY A 645 -0.36 -25.70 -16.00
N HIS A 646 -0.97 -26.66 -15.29
CA HIS A 646 -1.38 -27.95 -15.85
C HIS A 646 -2.55 -28.56 -15.08
N ASN A 647 -3.06 -29.72 -15.51
CA ASN A 647 -4.13 -30.42 -14.79
C ASN A 647 -3.62 -31.76 -14.25
N GLY A 648 -4.12 -32.15 -13.08
CA GLY A 648 -3.83 -33.43 -12.44
C GLY A 648 -2.61 -33.42 -11.50
N THR A 649 -2.26 -34.59 -10.98
CA THR A 649 -1.33 -34.74 -9.83
C THR A 649 0.08 -35.20 -10.20
N THR A 650 0.44 -35.15 -11.49
CA THR A 650 1.76 -35.57 -12.00
C THR A 650 2.41 -34.46 -12.83
N ALA A 651 3.73 -34.51 -12.96
CA ALA A 651 4.51 -33.62 -13.81
C ALA A 651 4.50 -34.04 -15.29
N ALA A 652 3.74 -35.06 -15.70
CA ALA A 652 3.72 -35.50 -17.10
C ALA A 652 3.38 -34.38 -18.11
N PRO A 653 2.44 -33.45 -17.83
CA PRO A 653 2.18 -32.30 -18.71
C PRO A 653 3.35 -31.32 -18.86
N LEU A 654 4.32 -31.37 -17.94
CA LEU A 654 5.53 -30.53 -17.95
C LEU A 654 6.61 -31.05 -18.91
N TYR A 655 6.46 -32.30 -19.39
CA TYR A 655 7.48 -32.95 -20.21
C TYR A 655 7.76 -32.21 -21.52
N ARG A 656 9.05 -31.88 -21.72
CA ARG A 656 9.55 -31.06 -22.83
C ARG A 656 8.84 -29.71 -22.94
N ASN A 657 8.20 -29.20 -21.88
CA ASN A 657 7.47 -27.95 -21.86
C ASN A 657 8.01 -26.97 -20.79
N PRO A 658 9.15 -26.29 -21.06
CA PRO A 658 9.77 -25.38 -20.10
C PRO A 658 8.86 -24.22 -19.68
N ASP A 659 7.94 -23.77 -20.54
CA ASP A 659 6.99 -22.71 -20.20
C ASP A 659 5.96 -23.16 -19.16
N ALA A 660 5.47 -24.41 -19.25
CA ALA A 660 4.62 -24.98 -18.21
C ALA A 660 5.39 -25.19 -16.90
N VAL A 661 6.70 -25.50 -16.96
CA VAL A 661 7.55 -25.56 -15.76
C VAL A 661 7.67 -24.18 -15.10
N VAL A 662 7.79 -23.10 -15.89
CA VAL A 662 7.77 -21.73 -15.38
C VAL A 662 6.40 -21.38 -14.76
N ASP A 663 5.30 -21.81 -15.38
CA ASP A 663 3.95 -21.65 -14.82
C ASP A 663 3.84 -22.31 -13.44
N PHE A 664 4.26 -23.57 -13.33
CA PHE A 664 4.30 -24.35 -12.07
C PHE A 664 5.23 -23.73 -11.01
N SER A 665 6.34 -23.15 -11.45
CA SER A 665 7.37 -22.62 -10.54
C SER A 665 6.94 -21.30 -9.90
N TRP A 666 6.26 -20.41 -10.64
CA TRP A 666 5.82 -19.12 -10.08
C TRP A 666 4.78 -18.37 -10.92
N ARG A 667 4.80 -18.53 -12.26
CA ARG A 667 4.05 -17.62 -13.15
C ARG A 667 2.55 -17.79 -13.07
N ALA A 668 2.05 -18.99 -12.77
CA ALA A 668 0.63 -19.24 -12.60
C ALA A 668 0.03 -18.42 -11.46
N LEU A 669 0.64 -18.47 -10.26
CA LEU A 669 0.18 -17.70 -9.11
C LEU A 669 0.22 -16.20 -9.40
N HIS A 670 1.37 -15.68 -9.88
CA HIS A 670 1.54 -14.25 -10.15
C HIS A 670 0.53 -13.74 -11.20
N THR A 671 0.30 -14.50 -12.26
CA THR A 671 -0.70 -14.16 -13.30
C THR A 671 -2.12 -14.18 -12.72
N GLY A 672 -2.47 -15.18 -11.91
CA GLY A 672 -3.76 -15.25 -11.25
C GLY A 672 -4.01 -14.09 -10.27
N VAL A 673 -2.99 -13.67 -9.53
CA VAL A 673 -3.07 -12.55 -8.58
C VAL A 673 -3.23 -11.23 -9.31
N THR A 674 -2.36 -10.92 -10.27
CA THR A 674 -2.39 -9.66 -11.02
C THR A 674 -3.72 -9.48 -11.76
N MET A 675 -4.18 -10.53 -12.46
CA MET A 675 -5.47 -10.51 -13.15
C MET A 675 -6.66 -10.51 -12.18
N GLY A 676 -6.58 -11.29 -11.11
CA GLY A 676 -7.63 -11.36 -10.09
C GLY A 676 -7.87 -10.03 -9.40
N LYS A 677 -6.81 -9.28 -9.07
CA LYS A 677 -6.90 -7.94 -8.49
C LYS A 677 -7.58 -6.94 -9.41
N GLU A 678 -7.25 -6.94 -10.71
CA GLU A 678 -7.90 -6.08 -11.71
C GLU A 678 -9.39 -6.43 -11.84
N LEU A 679 -9.73 -7.71 -12.01
CA LEU A 679 -11.12 -8.14 -12.13
C LEU A 679 -11.92 -7.85 -10.86
N THR A 680 -11.32 -8.01 -9.68
CA THR A 680 -11.93 -7.62 -8.40
C THR A 680 -12.24 -6.13 -8.39
N ALA A 681 -11.28 -5.29 -8.78
CA ALA A 681 -11.46 -3.85 -8.80
C ALA A 681 -12.60 -3.42 -9.75
N ARG A 682 -12.67 -4.05 -10.93
CA ARG A 682 -13.73 -3.82 -11.92
C ARG A 682 -15.09 -4.31 -11.46
N PHE A 683 -15.13 -5.47 -10.81
CA PHE A 683 -16.38 -6.06 -10.36
C PHE A 683 -17.03 -5.20 -9.26
N TYR A 684 -16.27 -4.78 -8.25
CA TYR A 684 -16.80 -4.01 -7.12
C TYR A 684 -16.75 -2.49 -7.31
N GLY A 685 -16.18 -1.99 -8.41
CA GLY A 685 -16.03 -0.56 -8.70
C GLY A 685 -14.99 0.17 -7.84
N ARG A 686 -14.15 -0.57 -7.09
CA ARG A 686 -13.07 -0.03 -6.25
C ARG A 686 -11.97 -1.08 -6.06
N PRO A 687 -10.68 -0.69 -5.93
CA PRO A 687 -9.60 -1.63 -5.67
C PRO A 687 -9.73 -2.30 -4.29
N HIS A 688 -9.04 -3.43 -4.13
CA HIS A 688 -8.87 -4.06 -2.82
C HIS A 688 -8.00 -3.16 -1.92
N SER A 689 -8.28 -3.18 -0.62
CA SER A 689 -7.55 -2.43 0.41
C SER A 689 -6.25 -3.11 0.83
N LYS A 690 -6.29 -4.45 0.96
CA LYS A 690 -5.16 -5.32 1.33
C LYS A 690 -5.23 -6.65 0.58
N SER A 691 -4.07 -7.23 0.32
CA SER A 691 -3.89 -8.48 -0.41
C SER A 691 -3.20 -9.53 0.46
N TYR A 692 -3.76 -10.73 0.52
CA TYR A 692 -3.29 -11.81 1.38
C TYR A 692 -2.98 -13.07 0.57
N TYR A 693 -2.14 -13.92 1.13
CA TYR A 693 -1.87 -15.26 0.60
C TYR A 693 -2.03 -16.32 1.69
N ILE A 694 -2.58 -17.47 1.31
CA ILE A 694 -2.56 -18.67 2.14
C ILE A 694 -2.20 -19.90 1.30
N GLY A 695 -1.23 -20.67 1.79
CA GLY A 695 -0.83 -21.91 1.14
C GLY A 695 0.04 -22.77 2.03
N CYS A 696 -0.03 -24.09 1.83
CA CYS A 696 0.78 -25.06 2.54
C CYS A 696 1.50 -26.02 1.57
N SER A 697 2.62 -26.62 1.97
CA SER A 697 3.42 -27.52 1.12
C SER A 697 4.06 -26.76 -0.06
N LEU A 698 3.77 -27.17 -1.31
CA LEU A 698 4.12 -26.40 -2.50
C LEU A 698 3.55 -24.97 -2.43
N GLY A 699 2.35 -24.79 -1.86
CA GLY A 699 1.77 -23.47 -1.58
C GLY A 699 2.62 -22.64 -0.62
N GLY A 700 3.16 -23.25 0.43
CA GLY A 700 4.09 -22.56 1.33
C GLY A 700 5.32 -22.04 0.59
N ARG A 701 5.87 -22.83 -0.34
CA ARG A 701 6.96 -22.38 -1.24
C ARG A 701 6.51 -21.24 -2.15
N GLN A 702 5.34 -21.35 -2.79
CA GLN A 702 4.80 -20.32 -3.68
C GLN A 702 4.64 -18.98 -2.97
N GLY A 703 4.16 -18.97 -1.71
CA GLY A 703 4.08 -17.75 -0.89
C GLY A 703 5.45 -17.11 -0.64
N ILE A 704 6.44 -17.89 -0.22
CA ILE A 704 7.81 -17.37 0.00
C ILE A 704 8.44 -16.87 -1.32
N TYR A 705 8.22 -17.56 -2.44
CA TYR A 705 8.67 -17.09 -3.76
C TYR A 705 8.00 -15.78 -4.15
N ALA A 706 6.71 -15.62 -3.86
CA ALA A 706 5.99 -14.36 -4.13
C ALA A 706 6.58 -13.21 -3.30
N ALA A 707 6.93 -13.43 -2.03
CA ALA A 707 7.61 -12.41 -1.22
C ALA A 707 8.96 -11.97 -1.81
N ASP A 708 9.75 -12.93 -2.32
CA ASP A 708 11.07 -12.71 -2.91
C ASP A 708 10.99 -12.01 -4.28
N ALA A 709 10.22 -12.58 -5.21
CA ALA A 709 10.22 -12.15 -6.61
C ALA A 709 9.14 -11.11 -6.95
N PHE A 710 8.02 -11.10 -6.21
CA PHE A 710 6.86 -10.25 -6.47
C PHE A 710 6.33 -9.63 -5.18
N PRO A 711 7.15 -8.83 -4.46
CA PRO A 711 6.78 -8.33 -3.15
C PRO A 711 5.47 -7.53 -3.13
N GLN A 712 4.99 -7.06 -4.29
CA GLN A 712 3.71 -6.38 -4.48
C GLN A 712 2.46 -7.24 -4.59
N ASP A 713 2.61 -8.55 -4.71
CA ASP A 713 1.46 -9.43 -4.84
C ASP A 713 0.66 -9.51 -3.54
N PHE A 714 1.32 -9.43 -2.39
CA PHE A 714 0.68 -9.60 -1.08
C PHE A 714 1.23 -8.62 -0.04
N ASP A 715 0.36 -8.18 0.87
CA ASP A 715 0.71 -7.47 2.10
C ASP A 715 0.90 -8.45 3.26
N GLY A 716 0.21 -9.60 3.22
CA GLY A 716 0.33 -10.66 4.23
C GLY A 716 0.43 -12.05 3.61
N ILE A 717 1.29 -12.92 4.15
CA ILE A 717 1.47 -14.30 3.67
C ILE A 717 1.41 -15.30 4.83
N VAL A 718 0.51 -16.30 4.75
CA VAL A 718 0.58 -17.52 5.55
C VAL A 718 1.21 -18.64 4.72
N ALA A 719 2.37 -19.13 5.13
CA ALA A 719 3.10 -20.20 4.46
C ALA A 719 3.28 -21.43 5.39
N GLY A 720 2.51 -22.48 5.14
CA GLY A 720 2.58 -23.74 5.89
C GLY A 720 3.55 -24.75 5.28
N ALA A 721 4.32 -25.45 6.13
CA ALA A 721 5.24 -26.53 5.76
C ALA A 721 5.90 -26.32 4.39
N PRO A 722 6.63 -25.20 4.20
CA PRO A 722 6.93 -24.71 2.86
C PRO A 722 7.97 -25.61 2.17
N ALA A 723 7.70 -26.00 0.92
CA ALA A 723 8.58 -26.85 0.11
C ALA A 723 9.80 -26.09 -0.47
N LEU A 724 10.58 -25.47 0.42
CA LEU A 724 11.77 -24.68 0.10
C LEU A 724 12.99 -25.58 -0.20
N ASP A 725 14.03 -24.99 -0.79
CA ASP A 725 15.19 -25.72 -1.33
C ASP A 725 14.75 -26.87 -2.25
N PHE A 726 13.75 -26.58 -3.09
CA PHE A 726 12.87 -27.58 -3.72
C PHE A 726 13.64 -28.67 -4.47
N ASN A 727 14.72 -28.33 -5.18
CA ASN A 727 15.54 -29.29 -5.92
C ASN A 727 16.18 -30.33 -4.98
N ASN A 728 16.67 -29.89 -3.83
CA ASN A 728 17.26 -30.76 -2.81
C ASN A 728 16.19 -31.53 -2.06
N LEU A 729 15.04 -30.92 -1.78
CA LEU A 729 13.89 -31.61 -1.17
C LEU A 729 13.38 -32.77 -2.06
N VAL A 730 13.30 -32.57 -3.38
CA VAL A 730 12.91 -33.64 -4.32
C VAL A 730 13.94 -34.78 -4.32
N SER A 731 15.23 -34.43 -4.27
CA SER A 731 16.34 -35.39 -4.21
C SER A 731 16.37 -36.17 -2.89
N TRP A 732 16.14 -35.49 -1.76
CA TRP A 732 16.03 -36.11 -0.44
C TRP A 732 14.88 -37.12 -0.37
N ARG A 733 13.72 -36.77 -0.94
CA ARG A 733 12.59 -37.71 -1.04
C ARG A 733 12.89 -38.92 -1.93
N ALA A 734 13.65 -38.75 -3.01
CA ALA A 734 14.09 -39.87 -3.86
C ALA A 734 15.06 -40.81 -3.13
N ASN A 735 15.93 -40.25 -2.28
CA ASN A 735 16.97 -40.99 -1.55
C ASN A 735 16.41 -42.06 -0.61
N PHE A 736 15.20 -41.92 -0.08
CA PHE A 736 14.59 -42.93 0.81
C PHE A 736 14.46 -44.31 0.17
N PHE A 737 14.27 -44.39 -1.15
CA PHE A 737 14.20 -45.67 -1.84
C PHE A 737 15.58 -46.35 -1.92
N LEU A 738 16.68 -45.59 -1.95
CA LEU A 738 18.03 -46.15 -1.86
C LEU A 738 18.32 -46.71 -0.47
N ILE A 739 17.86 -46.01 0.57
CA ILE A 739 18.03 -46.41 1.97
C ILE A 739 17.21 -47.68 2.28
N THR A 740 15.93 -47.68 1.92
CA THR A 740 15.00 -48.78 2.26
C THR A 740 15.11 -49.97 1.31
N GLY A 741 15.42 -49.71 0.03
CA GLY A 741 15.27 -50.68 -1.05
C GLY A 741 13.83 -51.11 -1.30
N SER A 742 13.62 -52.00 -2.27
CA SER A 742 12.29 -52.58 -2.52
C SER A 742 11.78 -53.39 -1.34
N VAL A 743 10.49 -53.73 -1.32
CA VAL A 743 9.89 -54.63 -0.30
C VAL A 743 10.55 -56.02 -0.19
N LYS A 744 11.40 -56.41 -1.16
CA LYS A 744 12.18 -57.66 -1.14
C LYS A 744 13.60 -57.48 -0.56
N SER A 745 14.00 -56.24 -0.27
CA SER A 745 15.31 -55.89 0.27
C SER A 745 15.41 -56.33 1.73
N PRO A 746 16.56 -56.87 2.19
CA PRO A 746 16.80 -57.10 3.61
C PRO A 746 16.84 -55.80 4.43
N ARG A 747 16.97 -54.64 3.77
CA ARG A 747 16.93 -53.31 4.38
C ARG A 747 15.50 -52.79 4.62
N HIS A 748 14.50 -53.40 3.98
CA HIS A 748 13.13 -52.92 4.05
C HIS A 748 12.52 -53.22 5.43
N ILE A 749 11.79 -52.24 5.96
CA ILE A 749 11.06 -52.33 7.23
C ILE A 749 9.58 -52.17 6.89
N THR A 750 8.78 -53.12 7.35
CA THR A 750 7.35 -53.14 7.06
C THR A 750 6.62 -52.01 7.79
N ALA A 751 5.48 -51.56 7.24
CA ALA A 751 4.66 -50.54 7.90
C ALA A 751 4.21 -50.96 9.32
N SER A 752 3.98 -52.26 9.56
CA SER A 752 3.68 -52.79 10.88
C SER A 752 4.85 -52.68 11.86
N GLN A 753 6.09 -52.89 11.41
CA GLN A 753 7.27 -52.69 12.26
C GLN A 753 7.51 -51.21 12.55
N TRP A 754 7.33 -50.32 11.57
CA TRP A 754 7.39 -48.88 11.80
C TRP A 754 6.36 -48.42 12.84
N LYS A 755 5.10 -48.79 12.66
CA LYS A 755 3.99 -48.34 13.50
C LYS A 755 3.92 -49.04 14.85
N GLY A 756 4.28 -50.32 14.92
CA GLY A 756 4.09 -51.18 16.09
C GLY A 756 5.34 -51.43 16.92
N LEU A 757 6.54 -51.19 16.37
CA LEU A 757 7.82 -51.43 17.07
C LEU A 757 8.66 -50.16 17.16
N ILE A 758 8.96 -49.52 16.01
CA ILE A 758 9.91 -48.41 15.98
C ILE A 758 9.30 -47.12 16.55
N HIS A 759 8.12 -46.73 16.11
CA HIS A 759 7.47 -45.51 16.59
C HIS A 759 7.18 -45.54 18.11
N PRO A 760 6.67 -46.65 18.70
CA PRO A 760 6.57 -46.76 20.15
C PRO A 760 7.92 -46.63 20.87
N GLU A 761 9.01 -47.17 20.31
CA GLU A 761 10.34 -47.06 20.90
C GLU A 761 10.91 -45.64 20.77
N ILE A 762 10.62 -44.92 19.68
CA ILE A 762 10.92 -43.49 19.55
C ILE A 762 10.19 -42.70 20.65
N LEU A 763 8.88 -42.90 20.82
CA LEU A 763 8.12 -42.24 21.89
C LEU A 763 8.68 -42.59 23.28
N ARG A 764 9.05 -43.85 23.52
CA ARG A 764 9.66 -44.27 24.79
C ARG A 764 10.95 -43.51 25.10
N GLN A 765 11.75 -43.15 24.08
CA GLN A 765 12.98 -42.39 24.24
C GLN A 765 12.77 -40.88 24.24
N CYS A 766 11.75 -40.37 23.55
CA CYS A 766 11.67 -38.95 23.19
C CYS A 766 10.39 -38.20 23.61
N ASP A 767 9.26 -38.88 23.87
CA ASP A 767 7.99 -38.24 24.29
C ASP A 767 8.23 -37.43 25.58
N GLY A 768 8.88 -38.03 26.56
CA GLY A 768 9.14 -37.39 27.87
C GLY A 768 10.17 -36.25 27.88
N ILE A 769 10.74 -35.82 26.75
CA ILE A 769 11.76 -34.76 26.71
C ILE A 769 11.19 -33.41 27.16
N ASP A 770 9.92 -33.15 26.86
CA ASP A 770 9.19 -31.95 27.30
C ASP A 770 8.54 -32.11 28.69
N ASN A 771 8.77 -33.25 29.36
CA ASN A 771 8.20 -33.68 30.64
C ASN A 771 6.72 -34.07 30.59
N VAL A 772 6.16 -34.32 29.40
CA VAL A 772 4.81 -34.87 29.22
C VAL A 772 4.92 -36.21 28.49
N LEU A 773 4.01 -37.14 28.79
CA LEU A 773 3.91 -38.42 28.07
C LEU A 773 2.54 -38.47 27.41
N ASP A 774 2.41 -37.85 26.25
CA ASP A 774 1.14 -37.70 25.54
C ASP A 774 1.20 -38.16 24.08
N GLY A 775 2.29 -38.84 23.70
CA GLY A 775 2.53 -39.34 22.35
C GLY A 775 2.96 -38.26 21.37
N ILE A 776 3.39 -37.09 21.86
CA ILE A 776 3.83 -35.95 21.06
C ILE A 776 5.22 -35.54 21.48
N ILE A 777 6.12 -35.46 20.51
CA ILE A 777 7.44 -34.87 20.72
C ILE A 777 7.30 -33.37 20.48
N GLU A 778 7.34 -32.55 21.54
CA GLU A 778 7.09 -31.10 21.42
C GLU A 778 8.18 -30.39 20.59
N ASP A 779 9.43 -30.84 20.68
CA ASP A 779 10.54 -30.38 19.83
C ASP A 779 11.45 -31.54 19.42
N PRO A 780 11.29 -32.07 18.19
CA PRO A 780 12.05 -33.25 17.75
C PRO A 780 13.54 -32.97 17.55
N THR A 781 14.01 -31.72 17.63
CA THR A 781 15.45 -31.40 17.58
C THR A 781 16.23 -31.93 18.80
N PHE A 782 15.53 -32.29 19.88
CA PHE A 782 16.11 -32.91 21.07
C PHE A 782 16.02 -34.44 21.08
N CYS A 783 15.29 -35.05 20.14
CA CYS A 783 15.14 -36.49 20.07
C CYS A 783 16.37 -37.14 19.43
N ASP A 784 17.30 -37.61 20.27
CA ASP A 784 18.46 -38.41 19.83
C ASP A 784 18.15 -39.91 19.92
N PHE A 785 17.32 -40.38 19.00
CA PHE A 785 16.83 -41.75 18.99
C PHE A 785 17.96 -42.78 18.76
N GLN A 786 18.06 -43.78 19.65
CA GLN A 786 19.03 -44.87 19.58
C GLN A 786 18.35 -46.17 19.10
N PRO A 787 18.50 -46.57 17.82
CA PRO A 787 17.80 -47.73 17.26
C PRO A 787 18.42 -49.09 17.62
N ASP A 788 19.64 -49.15 18.17
CA ASP A 788 20.32 -50.40 18.54
C ASP A 788 19.56 -51.26 19.54
N ILE A 789 18.73 -50.61 20.37
CA ILE A 789 17.89 -51.29 21.35
C ILE A 789 16.87 -52.23 20.69
N LEU A 790 16.56 -52.02 19.40
CA LEU A 790 15.66 -52.86 18.62
C LEU A 790 16.39 -54.01 17.91
N LEU A 791 17.71 -54.15 18.04
CA LEU A 791 18.46 -55.19 17.34
C LEU A 791 18.06 -56.59 17.82
N CYS A 792 17.78 -57.50 16.88
CA CYS A 792 17.46 -58.88 17.20
C CYS A 792 18.62 -59.60 17.93
N GLU A 793 18.30 -60.28 19.03
CA GLU A 793 19.19 -61.28 19.61
C GLU A 793 19.30 -62.51 18.68
N LYS A 794 20.36 -63.34 18.84
CA LYS A 794 20.79 -64.36 17.86
C LYS A 794 19.69 -65.26 17.27
N ASP A 795 18.68 -65.62 18.06
CA ASP A 795 17.60 -66.53 17.66
C ASP A 795 16.22 -65.83 17.60
N GLN A 796 16.16 -64.52 17.86
CA GLN A 796 14.92 -63.73 17.82
C GLN A 796 14.68 -63.23 16.39
N THR A 797 13.46 -63.41 15.89
CA THR A 797 13.04 -62.92 14.56
C THR A 797 11.79 -62.03 14.60
N ASP A 798 11.08 -62.05 15.72
CA ASP A 798 9.84 -61.32 15.94
C ASP A 798 10.08 -60.18 16.95
N ASP A 799 9.37 -59.06 16.80
CA ASP A 799 9.45 -57.87 17.68
C ASP A 799 10.87 -57.26 17.81
N CYS A 800 11.70 -57.38 16.78
CA CYS A 800 13.04 -56.79 16.68
C CYS A 800 13.39 -56.45 15.21
N LEU A 801 14.53 -55.79 15.01
CA LEU A 801 15.09 -55.42 13.71
C LEU A 801 16.41 -56.14 13.46
N SER A 802 16.63 -56.56 12.21
CA SER A 802 17.95 -57.03 11.78
C SER A 802 18.97 -55.89 11.76
N HIS A 803 20.27 -56.22 11.74
CA HIS A 803 21.32 -55.20 11.62
C HIS A 803 21.13 -54.30 10.38
N ALA A 804 20.72 -54.87 9.24
CA ALA A 804 20.48 -54.08 8.03
C ALA A 804 19.31 -53.10 8.20
N GLN A 805 18.27 -53.48 8.95
CA GLN A 805 17.13 -52.62 9.25
C GLN A 805 17.50 -51.54 10.26
N VAL A 806 18.30 -51.85 11.29
CA VAL A 806 18.81 -50.81 12.22
C VAL A 806 19.62 -49.75 11.47
N GLU A 807 20.48 -50.15 10.52
CA GLU A 807 21.18 -49.18 9.65
C GLU A 807 20.23 -48.35 8.78
N THR A 808 19.18 -48.96 8.21
CA THR A 808 18.12 -48.21 7.50
C THR A 808 17.49 -47.14 8.39
N VAL A 809 17.20 -47.45 9.66
CA VAL A 809 16.65 -46.46 10.60
C VAL A 809 17.63 -45.33 10.87
N ARG A 810 18.92 -45.64 11.09
CA ARG A 810 19.97 -44.63 11.27
C ARG A 810 20.10 -43.70 10.07
N GLU A 811 20.10 -44.26 8.86
CA GLU A 811 20.21 -43.49 7.62
C GLU A 811 18.98 -42.59 7.38
N ILE A 812 17.77 -43.04 7.71
CA ILE A 812 16.54 -42.23 7.64
C ILE A 812 16.61 -40.99 8.53
N PHE A 813 17.15 -41.14 9.74
CA PHE A 813 17.35 -40.04 10.70
C PHE A 813 18.71 -39.36 10.57
N SER A 814 19.40 -39.55 9.44
CA SER A 814 20.63 -38.85 9.09
C SER A 814 20.42 -37.86 7.94
N PRO A 815 21.16 -36.74 7.89
CA PRO A 815 21.06 -35.79 6.80
C PRO A 815 21.58 -36.40 5.48
N LEU A 816 20.99 -35.98 4.36
CA LEU A 816 21.54 -36.27 3.04
C LEU A 816 22.73 -35.34 2.77
N ARG A 817 23.89 -35.90 2.46
CA ARG A 817 25.13 -35.16 2.20
C ARG A 817 25.75 -35.55 0.86
N ASP A 818 26.53 -34.62 0.30
CA ASP A 818 27.33 -34.86 -0.90
C ASP A 818 28.65 -35.59 -0.57
N GLU A 819 29.45 -35.89 -1.60
CA GLU A 819 30.74 -36.58 -1.46
C GLU A 819 31.79 -35.79 -0.64
N ASN A 820 31.59 -34.49 -0.44
CA ASN A 820 32.45 -33.61 0.37
C ASN A 820 31.88 -33.36 1.76
N ASP A 821 30.93 -34.19 2.20
CA ASP A 821 30.22 -34.06 3.48
C ASP A 821 29.40 -32.76 3.61
N ARG A 822 29.05 -32.09 2.50
CA ARG A 822 28.20 -30.89 2.51
C ARG A 822 26.74 -31.30 2.60
N LEU A 823 25.97 -30.59 3.42
CA LEU A 823 24.54 -30.81 3.56
C LEU A 823 23.80 -30.53 2.25
N ILE A 824 23.08 -31.53 1.74
CA ILE A 824 22.10 -31.39 0.66
C ILE A 824 20.73 -31.07 1.27
N TYR A 825 20.28 -31.90 2.22
CA TYR A 825 19.00 -31.71 2.90
C TYR A 825 19.02 -32.33 4.31
N PRO A 826 18.33 -31.75 5.31
CA PRO A 826 18.31 -32.26 6.69
C PRO A 826 17.73 -33.68 6.81
N ALA A 827 18.00 -34.31 7.95
CA ALA A 827 17.43 -35.60 8.32
C ALA A 827 15.90 -35.53 8.40
N MET A 828 15.20 -36.68 8.32
CA MET A 828 13.82 -36.72 8.79
C MET A 828 13.79 -36.51 10.30
N GLN A 829 12.78 -35.81 10.82
CA GLN A 829 12.56 -35.69 12.26
C GLN A 829 11.90 -36.97 12.82
N PRO A 830 12.34 -37.49 13.98
CA PRO A 830 11.63 -38.55 14.68
C PRO A 830 10.20 -38.13 15.06
N GLY A 831 9.27 -39.08 15.01
CA GLY A 831 7.85 -38.90 15.31
C GLY A 831 6.94 -38.88 14.07
N SER A 832 7.49 -38.86 12.84
CA SER A 832 6.70 -38.86 11.60
C SER A 832 6.42 -40.26 11.06
N GLU A 833 6.98 -41.30 11.69
CA GLU A 833 7.07 -42.66 11.14
C GLU A 833 5.71 -43.23 10.78
N PHE A 834 4.68 -42.91 11.56
CA PHE A 834 3.35 -43.46 11.41
C PHE A 834 2.79 -43.25 10.00
N LYS A 835 2.90 -42.03 9.44
CA LYS A 835 2.48 -41.74 8.06
C LYS A 835 3.60 -41.98 7.04
N SER A 836 4.85 -41.70 7.40
CA SER A 836 5.98 -41.90 6.47
C SER A 836 6.16 -43.37 6.07
N ALA A 837 5.75 -44.32 6.92
CA ALA A 837 5.72 -45.76 6.62
C ALA A 837 4.91 -46.14 5.38
N ASP A 838 3.81 -45.43 5.11
CA ASP A 838 2.95 -45.68 3.95
C ASP A 838 3.37 -44.87 2.71
N GLY A 839 4.28 -43.91 2.89
CA GLY A 839 4.78 -42.99 1.88
C GLY A 839 6.28 -43.18 1.61
N LEU A 840 7.10 -42.32 2.21
CA LEU A 840 8.55 -42.27 1.96
C LEU A 840 9.27 -43.59 2.26
N TYR A 841 8.81 -44.38 3.24
CA TYR A 841 9.48 -45.62 3.67
C TYR A 841 8.88 -46.89 3.05
N ALA A 842 7.89 -46.75 2.16
CA ALA A 842 7.06 -47.85 1.67
C ALA A 842 7.79 -48.86 0.77
N GLY A 843 9.11 -48.75 0.61
CA GLY A 843 9.92 -49.63 -0.23
C GLY A 843 9.57 -49.50 -1.72
N LYS A 844 9.21 -48.29 -2.16
CA LYS A 844 9.00 -47.89 -3.56
C LYS A 844 9.42 -46.43 -3.75
N PRO A 845 9.81 -46.01 -4.97
CA PRO A 845 10.11 -44.61 -5.24
C PRO A 845 8.95 -43.67 -4.89
N PHE A 846 9.27 -42.49 -4.36
CA PHE A 846 8.26 -41.51 -3.99
C PHE A 846 7.72 -40.81 -5.24
N MET A 847 6.40 -40.83 -5.40
CA MET A 847 5.73 -40.46 -6.67
C MET A 847 6.06 -39.04 -7.16
N TYR A 848 6.21 -38.06 -6.26
CA TYR A 848 6.51 -36.69 -6.67
C TYR A 848 7.93 -36.58 -7.23
N SER A 849 8.89 -37.24 -6.57
CA SER A 849 10.28 -37.24 -7.04
C SER A 849 10.43 -38.03 -8.32
N GLU A 850 9.84 -39.22 -8.41
CA GLU A 850 9.82 -40.02 -9.64
C GLU A 850 9.29 -39.20 -10.83
N SER A 851 8.15 -38.53 -10.65
CA SER A 851 7.53 -37.74 -11.71
C SER A 851 8.37 -36.50 -12.08
N TRP A 852 8.95 -35.80 -11.10
CA TRP A 852 9.81 -34.64 -11.37
C TRP A 852 11.08 -35.04 -12.14
N PHE A 853 11.78 -36.10 -11.71
CA PHE A 853 12.98 -36.56 -12.40
C PHE A 853 12.67 -37.05 -13.82
N ARG A 854 11.57 -37.77 -14.04
CA ARG A 854 11.19 -38.23 -15.39
C ARG A 854 10.76 -37.13 -16.33
N TYR A 855 9.98 -36.16 -15.87
CA TYR A 855 9.32 -35.23 -16.79
C TYR A 855 9.97 -33.84 -16.83
N VAL A 856 10.77 -33.49 -15.83
CA VAL A 856 11.41 -32.16 -15.77
C VAL A 856 12.94 -32.24 -15.86
N ILE A 857 13.58 -33.21 -15.19
CA ILE A 857 15.05 -33.31 -15.17
C ILE A 857 15.59 -34.12 -16.36
N TYR A 858 14.99 -35.28 -16.63
CA TYR A 858 15.41 -36.22 -17.66
C TYR A 858 14.27 -36.48 -18.67
N ASP A 859 13.87 -37.75 -18.80
CA ASP A 859 12.80 -38.19 -19.69
C ASP A 859 12.05 -39.40 -19.08
N PRO A 860 10.90 -39.80 -19.65
CA PRO A 860 10.05 -40.86 -19.07
C PRO A 860 10.70 -42.23 -18.93
N SER A 861 11.85 -42.47 -19.59
CA SER A 861 12.60 -43.72 -19.49
C SER A 861 13.54 -43.77 -18.28
N TRP A 862 13.74 -42.66 -17.56
CA TRP A 862 14.56 -42.63 -16.35
C TRP A 862 14.00 -43.58 -15.28
N ASP A 863 14.89 -44.41 -14.73
CA ASP A 863 14.57 -45.40 -13.72
C ASP A 863 14.73 -44.80 -12.31
N PRO A 864 13.63 -44.62 -11.56
CA PRO A 864 13.71 -44.06 -10.21
C PRO A 864 14.45 -44.95 -9.21
N SER A 865 14.66 -46.23 -9.51
CA SER A 865 15.48 -47.11 -8.68
C SER A 865 16.99 -46.85 -8.82
N SER A 866 17.41 -46.16 -9.88
CA SER A 866 18.81 -45.81 -10.13
C SER A 866 19.22 -44.41 -9.64
N PHE A 867 18.35 -43.73 -8.89
CA PHE A 867 18.66 -42.43 -8.29
C PHE A 867 20.01 -42.48 -7.56
N ASN A 868 20.79 -41.41 -7.64
CA ASN A 868 22.07 -41.25 -6.96
C ASN A 868 22.43 -39.76 -6.78
N LEU A 869 23.57 -39.48 -6.13
CA LEU A 869 24.00 -38.11 -5.85
C LEU A 869 24.27 -37.26 -7.10
N HIS A 870 24.60 -37.88 -8.25
CA HIS A 870 24.73 -37.13 -9.50
C HIS A 870 23.38 -36.59 -9.96
N ASP A 871 22.30 -37.35 -9.84
CA ASP A 871 20.95 -36.88 -10.19
C ASP A 871 20.54 -35.67 -9.32
N ALA A 872 20.89 -35.70 -8.02
CA ALA A 872 20.67 -34.58 -7.11
C ALA A 872 21.43 -33.31 -7.55
N GLN A 873 22.70 -33.46 -7.91
CA GLN A 873 23.52 -32.37 -8.44
C GLN A 873 22.96 -31.81 -9.76
N VAL A 874 22.49 -32.68 -10.66
CA VAL A 874 21.87 -32.26 -11.93
C VAL A 874 20.60 -31.46 -11.66
N ALA A 875 19.73 -31.93 -10.76
CA ALA A 875 18.51 -31.21 -10.41
C ALA A 875 18.78 -29.82 -9.80
N ASP A 876 19.72 -29.73 -8.86
CA ASP A 876 20.06 -28.43 -8.23
C ASP A 876 20.76 -27.48 -9.21
N THR A 877 21.65 -28.00 -10.06
CA THR A 877 22.35 -27.20 -11.08
C THR A 877 21.40 -26.69 -12.16
N LEU A 878 20.44 -27.51 -12.60
CA LEU A 878 19.48 -27.13 -13.63
C LEU A 878 18.49 -26.07 -13.12
N ASN A 879 18.04 -26.20 -11.86
CA ASN A 879 17.07 -25.33 -11.20
C ASN A 879 15.94 -24.83 -12.14
N PRO A 880 15.17 -25.76 -12.74
CA PRO A 880 14.26 -25.44 -13.82
C PRO A 880 13.15 -24.49 -13.32
N GLY A 881 12.89 -23.42 -14.08
CA GLY A 881 11.91 -22.39 -13.70
C GLY A 881 12.29 -21.56 -12.47
N ASN A 882 13.54 -21.65 -11.99
CA ASN A 882 14.00 -21.06 -10.72
C ASN A 882 13.23 -21.57 -9.50
N ILE A 883 12.79 -22.84 -9.52
CA ILE A 883 11.90 -23.37 -8.50
C ILE A 883 12.52 -23.52 -7.11
N ARG A 884 13.86 -23.53 -6.99
CA ARG A 884 14.57 -23.80 -5.72
C ARG A 884 13.98 -23.05 -4.53
N THR A 885 13.64 -21.76 -4.71
CA THR A 885 13.04 -20.88 -3.68
C THR A 885 13.82 -20.94 -2.36
N TRP A 886 15.00 -20.31 -2.36
CA TRP A 886 15.88 -20.23 -1.19
C TRP A 886 16.48 -18.83 -1.07
N PRO A 887 15.64 -17.79 -0.84
CA PRO A 887 16.08 -16.41 -0.85
C PRO A 887 17.05 -16.12 0.31
N ARG A 888 17.97 -15.19 0.04
CA ARG A 888 18.91 -14.64 1.03
C ARG A 888 18.45 -13.30 1.60
N ASP A 889 17.45 -12.69 1.00
CA ASP A 889 16.99 -11.35 1.32
C ASP A 889 15.50 -11.23 1.00
N LEU A 890 14.73 -10.61 1.90
CA LEU A 890 13.33 -10.24 1.71
C LEU A 890 13.10 -8.75 2.04
N SER A 891 14.15 -7.92 2.02
CA SER A 891 14.08 -6.50 2.41
C SER A 891 13.03 -5.72 1.61
N LEU A 892 12.88 -5.97 0.31
CA LEU A 892 11.85 -5.31 -0.51
C LEU A 892 10.41 -5.64 -0.07
N PHE A 893 10.17 -6.84 0.46
CA PHE A 893 8.89 -7.22 1.03
C PHE A 893 8.68 -6.61 2.42
N GLN A 894 9.74 -6.51 3.22
CA GLN A 894 9.71 -5.87 4.53
C GLN A 894 9.49 -4.35 4.42
N GLU A 895 10.24 -3.65 3.57
CA GLU A 895 10.27 -2.18 3.44
C GLU A 895 8.90 -1.61 3.04
N ARG A 896 8.11 -2.37 2.28
CA ARG A 896 6.72 -2.04 1.92
C ARG A 896 5.68 -2.35 3.01
N GLY A 897 6.12 -2.91 4.15
CA GLY A 897 5.27 -3.31 5.27
C GLY A 897 4.69 -4.73 5.21
N GLY A 898 5.19 -5.59 4.32
CA GLY A 898 4.70 -6.95 4.16
C GLY A 898 4.96 -7.83 5.39
N LYS A 899 4.01 -8.69 5.76
CA LYS A 899 4.11 -9.61 6.92
C LYS A 899 3.99 -11.08 6.52
N ILE A 900 4.78 -11.97 7.12
CA ILE A 900 4.79 -13.41 6.86
C ILE A 900 4.62 -14.18 8.17
N ILE A 901 3.64 -15.08 8.20
CA ILE A 901 3.52 -16.14 9.19
C ILE A 901 3.86 -17.47 8.54
N VAL A 902 4.88 -18.14 9.06
CA VAL A 902 5.25 -19.51 8.67
C VAL A 902 4.86 -20.46 9.78
N PHE A 903 4.32 -21.63 9.43
CA PHE A 903 4.13 -22.72 10.40
C PHE A 903 4.61 -24.05 9.83
N HIS A 904 5.04 -24.98 10.69
CA HIS A 904 5.41 -26.34 10.26
C HIS A 904 5.04 -27.37 11.33
N GLY A 905 4.30 -28.40 10.91
CA GLY A 905 3.98 -29.55 11.76
C GLY A 905 5.24 -30.33 12.16
N GLN A 906 5.39 -30.64 13.44
CA GLN A 906 6.60 -31.33 13.93
C GLN A 906 6.57 -32.84 13.70
N GLN A 907 5.48 -33.40 13.17
CA GLN A 907 5.37 -34.78 12.72
C GLN A 907 5.12 -34.88 11.20
N ASP A 908 5.54 -33.86 10.44
CA ASP A 908 5.36 -33.81 8.99
C ASP A 908 5.98 -35.02 8.27
N ASP A 909 5.14 -35.80 7.59
CA ASP A 909 5.51 -37.07 6.99
C ASP A 909 6.08 -36.97 5.57
N LYS A 910 6.18 -35.75 5.01
CA LYS A 910 6.55 -35.51 3.61
C LYS A 910 7.67 -34.51 3.43
N ILE A 911 7.74 -33.49 4.28
CA ILE A 911 8.79 -32.46 4.28
C ILE A 911 9.30 -32.40 5.71
N THR A 912 10.60 -32.54 5.92
CA THR A 912 11.10 -32.52 7.30
C THR A 912 10.90 -31.14 7.93
N SER A 913 10.40 -31.13 9.17
CA SER A 913 10.23 -29.92 9.97
C SER A 913 11.56 -29.22 10.29
N PHE A 914 12.69 -29.91 10.14
CA PHE A 914 14.04 -29.35 10.34
C PHE A 914 14.46 -28.36 9.25
N ASP A 915 13.82 -28.36 8.08
CA ASP A 915 14.22 -27.45 7.00
C ASP A 915 13.71 -26.01 7.18
N THR A 916 12.58 -25.80 7.86
CA THR A 916 12.06 -24.46 8.13
C THR A 916 12.90 -23.64 9.13
N PRO A 917 13.36 -24.16 10.28
CA PRO A 917 14.30 -23.42 11.12
C PRO A 917 15.63 -23.19 10.38
N ARG A 918 16.11 -24.15 9.57
CA ARG A 918 17.28 -23.96 8.69
C ARG A 918 17.07 -22.79 7.72
N PHE A 919 15.89 -22.67 7.12
CA PHE A 919 15.55 -21.55 6.26
C PHE A 919 15.48 -20.22 7.02
N TYR A 920 14.80 -20.20 8.17
CA TYR A 920 14.70 -19.01 9.02
C TYR A 920 16.09 -18.50 9.40
N ASP A 921 16.96 -19.38 9.89
CA ASP A 921 18.33 -19.03 10.29
C ASP A 921 19.17 -18.60 9.08
N HIS A 922 18.99 -19.25 7.92
CA HIS A 922 19.64 -18.85 6.66
C HIS A 922 19.28 -17.43 6.23
N LEU A 923 17.99 -17.10 6.25
CA LEU A 923 17.47 -15.80 5.86
C LEU A 923 17.93 -14.72 6.85
N ALA A 924 17.73 -14.94 8.15
CA ALA A 924 18.14 -14.02 9.20
C ALA A 924 19.65 -13.74 9.15
N ALA A 925 20.48 -14.77 9.00
CA ALA A 925 21.93 -14.61 8.88
C ALA A 925 22.33 -13.85 7.61
N SER A 926 21.64 -14.09 6.49
CA SER A 926 21.94 -13.43 5.21
C SER A 926 21.54 -11.96 5.22
N MET A 927 20.44 -11.60 5.86
CA MET A 927 19.98 -10.23 6.09
C MET A 927 20.73 -9.54 7.25
N GLN A 928 21.53 -10.28 8.01
CA GLN A 928 22.22 -9.81 9.23
C GLN A 928 21.24 -9.34 10.33
N TYR A 929 20.11 -10.04 10.45
CA TYR A 929 19.06 -9.72 11.41
C TYR A 929 19.14 -10.61 12.65
N SER A 930 18.83 -10.01 13.80
CA SER A 930 18.46 -10.75 15.01
C SER A 930 17.04 -11.31 14.90
N SER A 931 16.68 -12.25 15.78
CA SER A 931 15.30 -12.75 15.85
C SER A 931 14.29 -11.62 16.12
N ALA A 932 14.64 -10.64 16.95
CA ALA A 932 13.79 -9.49 17.21
C ALA A 932 13.54 -8.63 15.96
N GLN A 933 14.53 -8.47 15.07
CA GLN A 933 14.34 -7.77 13.79
C GLN A 933 13.57 -8.60 12.77
N MET A 934 13.72 -9.93 12.80
CA MET A 934 12.86 -10.82 12.01
C MET A 934 11.40 -10.70 12.45
N ASP A 935 11.13 -10.60 13.74
CA ASP A 935 9.78 -10.54 14.33
C ASP A 935 8.95 -9.33 13.86
N ASP A 936 9.57 -8.32 13.25
CA ASP A 936 8.91 -7.15 12.66
C ASP A 936 8.13 -7.51 11.39
N PHE A 937 8.50 -8.58 10.68
CA PHE A 937 7.88 -8.94 9.40
C PHE A 937 7.78 -10.44 9.11
N PHE A 938 8.54 -11.31 9.78
CA PHE A 938 8.57 -12.75 9.57
C PHE A 938 8.51 -13.51 10.90
N ARG A 939 7.44 -14.26 11.14
CA ARG A 939 7.28 -15.08 12.36
C ARG A 939 7.08 -16.55 11.99
N PHE A 940 7.87 -17.44 12.58
CA PHE A 940 7.77 -18.88 12.39
C PHE A 940 7.21 -19.57 13.64
N PHE A 941 6.25 -20.47 13.47
CA PHE A 941 5.62 -21.27 14.53
C PHE A 941 5.78 -22.77 14.29
N ARG A 942 6.25 -23.49 15.30
CA ARG A 942 6.26 -24.95 15.28
C ARG A 942 4.93 -25.46 15.79
N VAL A 943 4.37 -26.49 15.15
CA VAL A 943 3.09 -27.08 15.55
C VAL A 943 3.31 -28.54 15.96
N PRO A 944 3.54 -28.82 17.25
CA PRO A 944 3.75 -30.18 17.74
C PRO A 944 2.56 -31.09 17.50
N GLY A 945 2.86 -32.34 17.13
CA GLY A 945 1.85 -33.36 16.88
C GLY A 945 1.03 -33.17 15.60
N MET A 946 1.38 -32.19 14.75
CA MET A 946 0.74 -31.97 13.45
C MET A 946 1.51 -32.70 12.34
N PHE A 947 0.78 -33.43 11.49
CA PHE A 947 1.30 -34.06 10.28
C PHE A 947 1.45 -33.05 9.13
N HIS A 948 1.68 -33.50 7.90
CA HIS A 948 1.84 -32.58 6.77
C HIS A 948 0.58 -31.72 6.51
N CYS A 949 0.68 -30.42 6.79
CA CYS A 949 -0.34 -29.37 6.60
C CYS A 949 -1.64 -29.48 7.42
N ASN A 950 -2.01 -30.65 7.92
CA ASN A 950 -3.24 -30.89 8.68
C ASN A 950 -3.13 -32.21 9.46
N SER A 951 -4.15 -32.50 10.27
CA SER A 951 -4.29 -33.74 11.05
C SER A 951 -3.13 -33.99 12.03
N GLY A 952 -3.30 -35.00 12.88
CA GLY A 952 -2.28 -35.42 13.83
C GLY A 952 -2.82 -35.50 15.26
N LEU A 953 -1.96 -35.91 16.17
CA LEU A 953 -2.30 -36.08 17.59
C LEU A 953 -2.34 -34.75 18.34
N GLY A 954 -1.62 -33.74 17.83
CA GLY A 954 -1.49 -32.43 18.47
C GLY A 954 -2.60 -31.45 18.16
N ALA A 955 -2.47 -30.26 18.73
CA ALA A 955 -3.42 -29.16 18.56
C ALA A 955 -3.25 -28.47 17.18
N TRP A 956 -3.53 -29.22 16.10
CA TRP A 956 -3.16 -28.90 14.72
C TRP A 956 -4.14 -27.95 14.00
N VAL A 957 -5.34 -27.75 14.52
CA VAL A 957 -6.34 -26.84 13.93
C VAL A 957 -6.00 -25.42 14.35
N ILE A 958 -5.46 -24.63 13.41
CA ILE A 958 -5.04 -23.23 13.60
C ILE A 958 -5.66 -22.29 12.55
N GLY A 959 -6.62 -22.73 11.73
CA GLY A 959 -7.23 -21.90 10.69
C GLY A 959 -6.39 -21.74 9.42
N GLN A 960 -5.52 -22.72 9.14
CA GLN A 960 -4.49 -22.68 8.09
C GLN A 960 -4.98 -23.00 6.67
N GLY A 961 -6.29 -23.17 6.49
CA GLY A 961 -6.91 -23.48 5.21
C GLY A 961 -8.40 -23.80 5.38
N GLY A 962 -9.05 -24.24 4.31
CA GLY A 962 -10.44 -24.66 4.34
C GLY A 962 -10.68 -26.02 5.02
N GLY A 963 -11.96 -26.41 5.08
CA GLY A 963 -12.39 -27.69 5.65
C GLY A 963 -12.06 -27.82 7.14
N LEU A 964 -11.66 -29.03 7.57
CA LEU A 964 -11.41 -29.37 8.98
C LEU A 964 -10.36 -28.47 9.67
N SER A 965 -9.51 -27.80 8.90
CA SER A 965 -8.50 -26.89 9.46
C SER A 965 -9.05 -25.55 9.93
N ALA A 966 -10.30 -25.21 9.58
CA ALA A 966 -11.01 -24.02 10.03
C ALA A 966 -12.39 -24.31 10.64
N THR A 967 -12.95 -25.51 10.44
CA THR A 967 -14.26 -25.87 11.02
C THR A 967 -14.20 -25.92 12.55
N GLY A 968 -15.18 -25.30 13.22
CA GLY A 968 -15.35 -25.39 14.67
C GLY A 968 -14.51 -24.39 15.48
N ILE A 969 -13.74 -23.52 14.82
CA ILE A 969 -13.00 -22.43 15.47
C ILE A 969 -13.50 -21.06 14.96
N PRO A 970 -13.50 -20.02 15.81
CA PRO A 970 -13.88 -18.67 15.38
C PRO A 970 -12.78 -18.05 14.51
N PHE A 971 -13.18 -17.21 13.56
CA PHE A 971 -12.27 -16.41 12.72
C PHE A 971 -11.78 -15.17 13.48
N THR A 972 -10.97 -15.38 14.52
CA THR A 972 -10.40 -14.35 15.39
C THR A 972 -8.88 -14.50 15.46
N LYS A 973 -8.15 -13.40 15.67
CA LYS A 973 -6.67 -13.40 15.65
C LYS A 973 -6.01 -14.39 16.63
N GLU A 974 -6.66 -14.73 17.74
CA GLU A 974 -6.13 -15.69 18.73
C GLU A 974 -6.34 -17.15 18.31
N ARG A 975 -7.30 -17.42 17.41
CA ARG A 975 -7.76 -18.79 17.09
C ARG A 975 -7.53 -19.19 15.65
N ASN A 976 -7.14 -18.23 14.80
CA ASN A 976 -7.07 -18.42 13.36
C ASN A 976 -5.87 -17.68 12.78
N VAL A 977 -4.97 -18.40 12.12
CA VAL A 977 -3.70 -17.86 11.61
C VAL A 977 -3.90 -16.86 10.48
N LEU A 978 -4.94 -17.01 9.66
CA LEU A 978 -5.26 -16.02 8.62
C LEU A 978 -5.79 -14.73 9.26
N ALA A 979 -6.67 -14.84 10.26
CA ALA A 979 -7.14 -13.68 11.02
C ALA A 979 -6.01 -13.00 11.83
N ALA A 980 -5.06 -13.79 12.36
CA ALA A 980 -3.88 -13.28 13.05
C ALA A 980 -2.98 -12.47 12.11
N LEU A 981 -2.75 -12.97 10.90
CA LEU A 981 -2.03 -12.25 9.86
C LEU A 981 -2.73 -10.95 9.47
N MET A 982 -4.06 -10.96 9.33
CA MET A 982 -4.82 -9.75 9.03
C MET A 982 -4.65 -8.70 10.12
N ALA A 983 -4.81 -9.08 11.39
CA ALA A 983 -4.61 -8.16 12.52
C ALA A 983 -3.18 -7.59 12.54
N TRP A 984 -2.19 -8.37 12.12
CA TRP A 984 -0.82 -7.87 11.99
C TRP A 984 -0.64 -6.89 10.83
N VAL A 985 -1.23 -7.16 9.67
CA VAL A 985 -1.12 -6.29 8.49
C VAL A 985 -1.93 -5.00 8.61
N GLU A 986 -3.12 -5.07 9.20
CA GLU A 986 -4.08 -3.96 9.26
C GLU A 986 -3.95 -3.12 10.53
N ASP A 987 -3.67 -3.78 11.67
CA ASP A 987 -3.67 -3.13 12.99
C ASP A 987 -2.29 -3.15 13.68
N ASP A 988 -1.25 -3.65 13.01
CA ASP A 988 0.11 -3.88 13.55
C ASP A 988 0.13 -4.76 14.82
N GLN A 989 -0.85 -5.67 14.94
CA GLN A 989 -0.98 -6.59 16.07
C GLN A 989 -0.36 -7.94 15.75
N ALA A 990 0.96 -8.02 15.89
CA ALA A 990 1.73 -9.20 15.59
C ALA A 990 1.46 -10.37 16.58
N PRO A 991 1.27 -11.62 16.11
CA PRO A 991 0.94 -12.74 17.00
C PRO A 991 2.18 -13.23 17.76
N GLU A 992 2.11 -13.24 19.10
CA GLU A 992 3.15 -13.84 19.95
C GLU A 992 3.07 -15.38 19.98
N THR A 993 1.84 -15.90 19.86
CA THR A 993 1.52 -17.32 19.73
C THR A 993 0.44 -17.50 18.66
N ILE A 994 0.27 -18.74 18.19
CA ILE A 994 -0.91 -19.13 17.42
C ILE A 994 -1.69 -20.19 18.20
N GLY A 995 -2.98 -19.95 18.45
CA GLY A 995 -3.83 -20.84 19.21
C GLY A 995 -4.23 -22.07 18.39
N GLY A 996 -3.78 -23.25 18.83
CA GLY A 996 -4.11 -24.54 18.24
C GLY A 996 -5.20 -25.29 19.01
N MET A 997 -5.98 -26.07 18.27
CA MET A 997 -7.02 -26.94 18.77
C MET A 997 -6.84 -28.39 18.28
N LYS A 998 -7.11 -29.35 19.16
CA LYS A 998 -7.37 -30.74 18.83
C LYS A 998 -8.81 -31.06 19.23
N PHE A 999 -9.63 -31.47 18.26
CA PHE A 999 -10.97 -31.98 18.54
C PHE A 999 -10.92 -33.49 18.76
N VAL A 1000 -11.84 -33.99 19.58
CA VAL A 1000 -12.04 -35.42 19.79
C VAL A 1000 -12.34 -36.06 18.45
N GLU A 1001 -11.49 -37.02 18.04
CA GLU A 1001 -11.58 -37.69 16.72
C GLU A 1001 -11.56 -36.74 15.52
N ASP A 1002 -10.98 -35.53 15.67
CA ASP A 1002 -11.01 -34.45 14.66
C ASP A 1002 -12.43 -34.02 14.24
N ASN A 1003 -13.42 -34.26 15.11
CA ASN A 1003 -14.79 -33.85 14.92
C ASN A 1003 -15.18 -32.71 15.89
N PRO A 1004 -15.39 -31.48 15.40
CA PRO A 1004 -15.81 -30.36 16.24
C PRO A 1004 -17.09 -30.59 17.04
N GLU A 1005 -18.00 -31.46 16.56
CA GLU A 1005 -19.25 -31.79 17.26
C GLU A 1005 -19.02 -32.62 18.53
N LEU A 1006 -17.88 -33.31 18.64
CA LEU A 1006 -17.51 -34.12 19.81
C LEU A 1006 -16.77 -33.31 20.89
N GLY A 1007 -16.49 -32.03 20.63
CA GLY A 1007 -15.86 -31.12 21.58
C GLY A 1007 -14.33 -31.08 21.52
N GLU A 1008 -13.78 -30.21 22.36
CA GLU A 1008 -12.34 -29.94 22.46
C GLU A 1008 -11.64 -31.06 23.26
N GLU A 1009 -10.60 -31.67 22.69
CA GLU A 1009 -9.74 -32.66 23.38
C GLU A 1009 -8.55 -31.97 24.04
N ARG A 1010 -7.93 -31.01 23.34
CA ARG A 1010 -6.73 -30.29 23.81
C ARG A 1010 -6.59 -28.94 23.15
N ARG A 1011 -5.98 -28.00 23.88
CA ARG A 1011 -5.53 -26.70 23.35
C ARG A 1011 -4.06 -26.43 23.65
N ARG A 1012 -3.40 -25.75 22.71
CA ARG A 1012 -2.02 -25.29 22.87
C ARG A 1012 -1.87 -23.91 22.25
N GLU A 1013 -1.05 -23.06 22.85
CA GLU A 1013 -0.56 -21.83 22.21
C GLU A 1013 0.81 -22.13 21.65
N HIS A 1014 0.91 -22.22 20.33
CA HIS A 1014 2.17 -22.59 19.67
C HIS A 1014 3.11 -21.39 19.67
N CYS A 1015 4.33 -21.60 20.15
CA CYS A 1015 5.30 -20.55 20.37
C CYS A 1015 5.98 -20.09 19.08
N ARG A 1016 6.25 -18.78 19.00
CA ARG A 1016 7.11 -18.20 17.96
C ARG A 1016 8.56 -18.66 18.13
N TYR A 1017 9.16 -19.20 17.07
CA TYR A 1017 10.56 -19.57 17.01
C TYR A 1017 11.46 -18.32 17.21
N PRO A 1018 12.58 -18.40 17.97
CA PRO A 1018 13.20 -19.62 18.50
C PRO A 1018 12.63 -20.11 19.84
N LEU A 1019 11.60 -19.46 20.39
CA LEU A 1019 10.98 -19.91 21.64
C LEU A 1019 10.37 -21.30 21.48
N ARG A 1020 10.26 -21.98 22.61
CA ARG A 1020 9.73 -23.35 22.74
C ARG A 1020 8.58 -23.38 23.72
N SER A 1021 7.61 -24.26 23.47
CA SER A 1021 6.60 -24.62 24.44
C SER A 1021 7.25 -25.41 25.58
N ILE A 1022 7.21 -24.88 26.80
CA ILE A 1022 7.70 -25.57 28.00
C ILE A 1022 6.51 -25.86 28.91
N TYR A 1023 6.33 -27.14 29.25
CA TYR A 1023 5.34 -27.57 30.24
C TYR A 1023 5.77 -27.12 31.65
N VAL A 1024 4.82 -26.55 32.41
CA VAL A 1024 5.08 -25.98 33.75
C VAL A 1024 4.34 -26.69 34.89
N GLY A 1025 3.72 -27.84 34.60
CA GLY A 1025 2.96 -28.65 35.57
C GLY A 1025 1.44 -28.46 35.46
N GLY A 1026 0.66 -29.49 35.82
CA GLY A 1026 -0.82 -29.48 35.73
C GLY A 1026 -1.37 -30.41 34.64
N ASP A 1027 -2.58 -30.17 34.16
CA ASP A 1027 -3.13 -30.92 33.02
C ASP A 1027 -2.50 -30.44 31.72
N ALA A 1028 -1.77 -31.32 31.03
CA ALA A 1028 -1.06 -30.99 29.80
C ALA A 1028 -1.99 -30.68 28.61
N SER A 1029 -3.30 -31.01 28.71
CA SER A 1029 -4.29 -30.67 27.68
C SER A 1029 -4.69 -29.18 27.68
N LEU A 1030 -4.38 -28.46 28.77
CA LEU A 1030 -4.77 -27.07 28.99
C LEU A 1030 -3.65 -26.07 28.67
N VAL A 1031 -4.02 -24.90 28.14
CA VAL A 1031 -3.08 -23.86 27.68
C VAL A 1031 -2.27 -23.27 28.82
N GLU A 1032 -2.90 -23.02 29.97
CA GLU A 1032 -2.31 -22.34 31.12
C GLU A 1032 -1.12 -23.09 31.73
N ASN A 1033 -0.95 -24.37 31.41
CA ASN A 1033 0.11 -25.24 31.91
C ASN A 1033 1.33 -25.30 30.97
N TRP A 1034 1.37 -24.42 29.96
CA TRP A 1034 2.49 -24.27 29.01
C TRP A 1034 2.94 -22.81 28.91
N ARG A 1035 4.24 -22.59 28.68
CA ARG A 1035 4.83 -21.25 28.52
C ARG A 1035 5.85 -21.24 27.41
N CYS A 1036 5.86 -20.17 26.60
CA CYS A 1036 6.93 -19.92 25.64
C CYS A 1036 8.18 -19.43 26.37
N ARG A 1037 9.31 -20.12 26.19
CA ARG A 1037 10.63 -19.75 26.75
C ARG A 1037 11.76 -19.96 25.77
#